data_AF-A0A160PD90-F1
#
_entry.id   AF-A0A160PD90-F1
#
_cell.length_a   1.000
_cell.length_b   1.000
_cell.length_c   1.000
_cell.angle_alpha   90.00
_cell.angle_beta   90.00
_cell.angle_gamma   90.00
#
_symmetry.space_group_name_H-M   'P 1'
#
loop_
_entity.id
_entity.type
_entity.pdbx_description
1 polymer ?
#
loop_
_entity_poly.entity_id
_entity_poly.type
_entity_poly.pdbx_seq_one_letter_code
_entity_poly.pdbx_strand_id
1 'polypeptide(L)'
;MSSDPAEKPTILVLAPMPAAPVSAGNRRRLAATCEALTRGGFAIDLAYYAHEDQIYRRFGQHPPTDLSAMERTFRHVFLIEARTVIPLKTRSNAFGIDEWCPDEVGDFVAWYFSAYPATGAVLLNYVFLSRALERVPPGVLKLIDTHDRFAGRQTQYRPFRAEPNFFYTDAPGEAAGLSRADIVLAIQAAEAGYFAGLTESRVLLLPPHFPAQTTFTVPERVARIGFLGHGNDPNLFSIGRFIRVWREGWTPDRPELVIAGEICRSLPGVEGPGVRLLGYLDRLEDFYAQADVVVAPMLMGSGLKMKVGEALSFGRPVIGTEIGLEGFEPVEPAHRCRDVEAVKAAVLTVAHDAEALARLTQASEALFNRYAETALAAEAELIELLEEHERERTSPSPRARGEGRDDLVVVATSGSDGEGAARNEAPPAKPPHHRLPARSADDEVGRALSPRAGRGAPDPEADEANVFRGGGLLLTCETSARSLPAADPDLGVLVATERRPGHGTAAVYTPLRQRWFARAEASALGDPPDLGALDLSLAPEWVRDRTLPPAARGALARAFVRVQADWETEGHVVGCARDRIEIETLLPGVLVNGTHPAAAFLIGGEGACELRLERVTPLHRRVASAYADRTGRLPAPLPVSLSLRAEATPPTAGQLLFLTDDGIGRIILPEDAAQPVTEP
;
A
#
# COMPACT_ATOMS: atom_id res chain seq x y z
N MET A 1 4.77 -10.15 -41.26
CA MET A 1 4.02 -9.58 -40.14
C MET A 1 4.41 -10.37 -38.91
N SER A 2 5.37 -9.84 -38.15
CA SER A 2 5.81 -10.42 -36.88
C SER A 2 4.67 -10.26 -35.88
N SER A 3 4.17 -11.35 -35.32
CA SER A 3 3.27 -11.32 -34.18
C SER A 3 3.99 -10.63 -33.02
N ASP A 4 3.45 -9.51 -32.56
CA ASP A 4 3.84 -8.89 -31.28
C ASP A 4 3.70 -9.95 -30.17
N PRO A 5 4.66 -10.10 -29.25
CA PRO A 5 4.47 -10.98 -28.11
C PRO A 5 3.30 -10.43 -27.29
N ALA A 6 2.19 -11.17 -27.24
CA ALA A 6 1.02 -10.79 -26.45
C ALA A 6 1.47 -10.42 -25.02
N GLU A 7 1.07 -9.24 -24.58
CA GLU A 7 1.40 -8.75 -23.24
C GLU A 7 0.87 -9.76 -22.20
N LYS A 8 1.72 -10.17 -21.26
CA LYS A 8 1.35 -11.19 -20.27
C LYS A 8 0.14 -10.73 -19.45
N PRO A 9 -0.81 -11.63 -19.14
CA PRO A 9 -1.93 -11.28 -18.29
C PRO A 9 -1.42 -10.85 -16.91
N THR A 10 -1.96 -9.74 -16.40
CA THR A 10 -1.41 -9.07 -15.21
C THR A 10 -2.30 -9.31 -14.00
N ILE A 11 -1.66 -9.58 -12.85
CA ILE A 11 -2.29 -9.72 -11.54
C ILE A 11 -1.74 -8.63 -10.61
N LEU A 12 -2.63 -7.88 -9.98
CA LEU A 12 -2.27 -6.99 -8.87
C LEU A 12 -2.15 -7.81 -7.58
N VAL A 13 -0.99 -7.78 -6.93
CA VAL A 13 -0.80 -8.38 -5.60
C VAL A 13 -0.74 -7.27 -4.56
N LEU A 14 -1.71 -7.21 -3.66
CA LEU A 14 -1.76 -6.25 -2.56
C LEU A 14 -1.34 -6.92 -1.25
N ALA A 15 -0.31 -6.40 -0.58
CA ALA A 15 0.26 -7.02 0.61
C ALA A 15 0.65 -6.01 1.71
N PRO A 16 0.36 -6.29 3.00
CA PRO A 16 0.79 -5.47 4.14
C PRO A 16 2.24 -5.76 4.61
N MET A 17 2.95 -6.65 3.93
CA MET A 17 4.34 -7.05 4.21
C MET A 17 5.19 -6.94 2.95
N PRO A 18 6.49 -6.61 3.07
CA PRO A 18 7.36 -6.52 1.92
C PRO A 18 7.65 -7.92 1.37
N ALA A 19 7.77 -8.04 0.05
CA ALA A 19 8.20 -9.28 -0.60
C ALA A 19 9.71 -9.53 -0.49
N ALA A 20 10.51 -8.50 -0.16
CA ALA A 20 11.94 -8.65 0.09
C ALA A 20 12.40 -7.82 1.32
N PRO A 21 13.29 -8.38 2.16
CA PRO A 21 13.86 -9.73 2.12
C PRO A 21 12.88 -10.80 2.61
N VAL A 22 13.06 -12.02 2.11
CA VAL A 22 12.25 -13.20 2.43
C VAL A 22 12.67 -13.82 3.78
N SER A 23 12.53 -13.04 4.85
CA SER A 23 13.07 -13.38 6.18
C SER A 23 12.03 -13.93 7.18
N ALA A 24 10.74 -13.88 6.85
CA ALA A 24 9.64 -14.33 7.71
C ALA A 24 8.62 -15.18 6.94
N GLY A 25 7.85 -16.00 7.65
CA GLY A 25 6.95 -16.99 7.04
C GLY A 25 5.90 -16.39 6.10
N ASN A 26 5.28 -15.27 6.50
CA ASN A 26 4.32 -14.52 5.68
C ASN A 26 4.95 -13.97 4.39
N ARG A 27 6.19 -13.47 4.45
CA ARG A 27 6.95 -12.99 3.28
C ARG A 27 7.38 -14.15 2.38
N ARG A 28 7.72 -15.32 2.96
CA ARG A 28 7.99 -16.55 2.19
C ARG A 28 6.75 -17.00 1.44
N ARG A 29 5.59 -16.97 2.09
CA ARG A 29 4.30 -17.27 1.46
C ARG A 29 4.03 -16.32 0.29
N LEU A 30 4.13 -15.01 0.51
CA LEU A 30 3.94 -14.01 -0.55
C LEU A 30 4.87 -14.27 -1.74
N ALA A 31 6.17 -14.46 -1.48
CA ALA A 31 7.15 -14.74 -2.53
C ALA A 31 6.83 -16.03 -3.29
N ALA A 32 6.55 -17.13 -2.59
CA ALA A 32 6.25 -18.42 -3.20
C ALA A 32 4.99 -18.38 -4.08
N THR A 33 3.93 -17.71 -3.61
CA THR A 33 2.69 -17.53 -4.41
C THR A 33 2.96 -16.67 -5.65
N CYS A 34 3.68 -15.56 -5.52
CA CYS A 34 4.04 -14.73 -6.68
C CYS A 34 4.93 -15.47 -7.69
N GLU A 35 5.89 -16.29 -7.22
CA GLU A 35 6.72 -17.13 -8.07
C GLU A 35 5.91 -18.18 -8.83
N ALA A 36 4.94 -18.82 -8.17
CA ALA A 36 4.01 -19.76 -8.80
C ALA A 36 3.19 -19.09 -9.92
N LEU A 37 2.60 -17.94 -9.65
CA LEU A 37 1.86 -17.17 -10.65
C LEU A 37 2.77 -16.73 -11.82
N THR A 38 4.01 -16.34 -11.53
CA THR A 38 4.98 -16.00 -12.58
C THR A 38 5.35 -17.21 -13.46
N ARG A 39 5.50 -18.41 -12.86
CA ARG A 39 5.68 -19.67 -13.61
C ARG A 39 4.46 -20.02 -14.46
N GLY A 40 3.26 -19.71 -13.96
CA GLY A 40 1.99 -19.81 -14.70
C GLY A 40 1.82 -18.78 -15.82
N GLY A 41 2.83 -17.92 -16.07
CA GLY A 41 2.82 -17.01 -17.21
C GLY A 41 2.25 -15.61 -16.94
N PHE A 42 1.83 -15.33 -15.70
CA PHE A 42 1.30 -14.02 -15.31
C PHE A 42 2.42 -13.00 -15.07
N ALA A 43 2.15 -11.73 -15.38
CA ALA A 43 2.94 -10.60 -14.90
C ALA A 43 2.38 -10.12 -13.55
N ILE A 44 3.26 -9.79 -12.61
CA ILE A 44 2.86 -9.42 -11.26
C ILE A 44 3.21 -7.96 -10.98
N ASP A 45 2.19 -7.18 -10.66
CA ASP A 45 2.30 -5.83 -10.12
C ASP A 45 2.12 -5.90 -8.61
N LEU A 46 3.14 -5.52 -7.84
CA LEU A 46 3.11 -5.58 -6.38
C LEU A 46 2.73 -4.23 -5.80
N ALA A 47 1.63 -4.17 -5.04
CA ALA A 47 1.29 -3.07 -4.16
C ALA A 47 1.64 -3.43 -2.71
N TYR A 48 2.73 -2.86 -2.21
CA TYR A 48 3.17 -3.01 -0.83
C TYR A 48 2.58 -1.88 0.03
N TYR A 49 1.61 -2.23 0.87
CA TYR A 49 1.18 -1.36 1.97
C TYR A 49 2.15 -1.50 3.13
N ALA A 50 2.82 -0.39 3.49
CA ALA A 50 3.89 -0.31 4.50
C ALA A 50 3.39 -0.50 5.95
N HIS A 51 2.50 -1.45 6.14
CA HIS A 51 1.90 -1.82 7.40
C HIS A 51 2.93 -2.43 8.34
N GLU A 52 3.68 -3.44 7.91
CA GLU A 52 4.70 -4.06 8.76
C GLU A 52 5.79 -3.04 9.15
N ASP A 53 6.20 -2.19 8.22
CA ASP A 53 7.13 -1.06 8.45
C ASP A 53 6.71 -0.17 9.63
N GLN A 54 5.42 0.18 9.71
CA GLN A 54 4.92 1.03 10.78
C GLN A 54 5.04 0.35 12.15
N ILE A 55 4.92 -0.98 12.20
CA ILE A 55 5.08 -1.78 13.43
C ILE A 55 6.54 -1.75 13.87
N TYR A 56 7.50 -2.03 12.97
CA TYR A 56 8.93 -1.94 13.26
C TYR A 56 9.32 -0.56 13.82
N ARG A 57 8.88 0.52 13.16
CA ARG A 57 9.17 1.90 13.57
C ARG A 57 8.63 2.21 14.97
N ARG A 58 7.45 1.72 15.35
CA ARG A 58 6.88 1.90 16.69
C ARG A 58 7.70 1.27 17.80
N PHE A 59 8.41 0.19 17.51
CA PHE A 59 9.31 -0.48 18.44
C PHE A 59 10.76 0.02 18.31
N GLY A 60 11.00 1.15 17.62
CA GLY A 60 12.31 1.74 17.47
C GLY A 60 13.26 0.92 16.58
N GLN A 61 12.72 0.03 15.75
CA GLN A 61 13.49 -0.83 14.86
C GLN A 61 13.44 -0.30 13.42
N HIS A 62 14.51 -0.53 12.66
CA HIS A 62 14.52 -0.23 11.23
C HIS A 62 13.74 -1.32 10.48
N PRO A 63 12.76 -0.96 9.63
CA PRO A 63 12.08 -1.95 8.80
C PRO A 63 13.07 -2.71 7.91
N PRO A 64 12.92 -4.03 7.75
CA PRO A 64 13.83 -4.81 6.92
C PRO A 64 13.62 -4.62 5.41
N THR A 65 12.64 -3.83 4.98
CA THR A 65 12.18 -3.65 3.59
C THR A 65 13.31 -3.30 2.61
N ASP A 66 13.41 -4.08 1.53
CA ASP A 66 14.30 -3.85 0.39
C ASP A 66 13.47 -3.60 -0.90
N LEU A 67 13.13 -2.32 -1.14
CA LEU A 67 12.37 -1.90 -2.32
C LEU A 67 13.09 -2.25 -3.63
N SER A 68 14.40 -2.04 -3.68
CA SER A 68 15.22 -2.30 -4.87
C SER A 68 15.21 -3.79 -5.25
N ALA A 69 15.18 -4.70 -4.28
CA ALA A 69 15.03 -6.13 -4.55
C ALA A 69 13.65 -6.49 -5.10
N MET A 70 12.59 -5.85 -4.60
CA MET A 70 11.24 -6.04 -5.14
C MET A 70 11.16 -5.52 -6.59
N GLU A 71 11.71 -4.35 -6.88
CA GLU A 71 11.72 -3.76 -8.24
C GLU A 71 12.45 -4.62 -9.28
N ARG A 72 13.40 -5.46 -8.85
CA ARG A 72 14.06 -6.44 -9.73
C ARG A 72 13.21 -7.69 -10.00
N THR A 73 12.19 -7.93 -9.19
CA THR A 73 11.41 -9.17 -9.18
C THR A 73 10.05 -8.99 -9.84
N PHE A 74 9.37 -7.88 -9.57
CA PHE A 74 8.00 -7.60 -10.03
C PHE A 74 8.01 -6.69 -11.26
N ARG A 75 6.94 -6.75 -12.07
CA ARG A 75 6.79 -5.88 -13.24
C ARG A 75 6.72 -4.42 -12.80
N HIS A 76 5.85 -4.12 -11.84
CA HIS A 76 5.79 -2.83 -11.15
C HIS A 76 5.74 -3.05 -9.64
N VAL A 77 6.31 -2.11 -8.89
CA VAL A 77 6.23 -2.05 -7.42
C VAL A 77 5.66 -0.71 -7.00
N PHE A 78 4.58 -0.74 -6.23
CA PHE A 78 3.92 0.43 -5.67
C PHE A 78 4.02 0.40 -4.15
N LEU A 79 4.54 1.48 -3.55
CA LEU A 79 4.54 1.65 -2.11
C LEU A 79 3.33 2.49 -1.68
N ILE A 80 2.45 1.88 -0.88
CA ILE A 80 1.38 2.59 -0.19
C ILE A 80 1.90 2.90 1.22
N GLU A 81 2.15 4.18 1.50
CA GLU A 81 2.58 4.59 2.83
C GLU A 81 1.47 4.37 3.87
N ALA A 82 1.85 3.82 5.02
CA ALA A 82 1.01 3.79 6.20
C ALA A 82 1.01 5.15 6.91
N ARG A 83 0.15 6.05 6.44
CA ARG A 83 -0.07 7.37 7.07
C ARG A 83 -1.02 7.27 8.24
N THR A 84 -2.02 6.40 8.12
CA THR A 84 -2.94 6.10 9.21
C THR A 84 -2.28 5.19 10.24
N VAL A 85 -2.19 5.68 11.47
CA VAL A 85 -1.66 4.93 12.61
C VAL A 85 -2.65 3.82 12.97
N ILE A 86 -2.34 2.57 12.64
CA ILE A 86 -3.19 1.42 12.99
C ILE A 86 -3.26 1.21 14.51
N PRO A 87 -4.40 0.80 15.08
CA PRO A 87 -4.47 0.42 16.48
C PRO A 87 -3.81 -0.95 16.70
N LEU A 88 -2.84 -1.03 17.62
CA LEU A 88 -2.26 -2.31 18.05
C LEU A 88 -3.08 -2.98 19.17
N LYS A 89 -4.03 -2.25 19.76
CA LYS A 89 -4.95 -2.72 20.79
C LYS A 89 -6.33 -2.15 20.53
N THR A 90 -7.35 -2.90 20.91
CA THR A 90 -8.74 -2.44 20.91
C THR A 90 -9.33 -2.50 22.32
N ARG A 91 -10.25 -1.58 22.63
CA ARG A 91 -11.04 -1.61 23.87
C ARG A 91 -12.22 -2.59 23.78
N SER A 92 -12.53 -3.05 22.57
CA SER A 92 -13.55 -4.05 22.28
C SER A 92 -13.01 -5.47 22.49
N ASN A 93 -13.89 -6.46 22.43
CA ASN A 93 -13.49 -7.87 22.52
C ASN A 93 -12.69 -8.36 21.30
N ALA A 94 -12.77 -7.64 20.19
CA ALA A 94 -12.18 -7.95 18.88
C ALA A 94 -12.05 -6.66 18.05
N PHE A 95 -11.12 -6.62 17.08
CA PHE A 95 -11.06 -5.53 16.11
C PHE A 95 -12.21 -5.65 15.11
N GLY A 96 -12.70 -4.50 14.63
CA GLY A 96 -13.55 -4.48 13.45
C GLY A 96 -12.78 -4.99 12.23
N ILE A 97 -13.44 -5.71 11.32
CA ILE A 97 -12.78 -6.31 10.15
C ILE A 97 -11.99 -5.30 9.30
N ASP A 98 -12.50 -4.06 9.23
CA ASP A 98 -11.92 -2.99 8.40
C ASP A 98 -10.96 -2.08 9.17
N GLU A 99 -10.75 -2.31 10.47
CA GLU A 99 -10.00 -1.40 11.34
C GLU A 99 -8.51 -1.30 10.97
N TRP A 100 -7.98 -2.29 10.24
CA TRP A 100 -6.62 -2.31 9.69
C TRP A 100 -6.55 -2.04 8.18
N CYS A 101 -7.67 -1.68 7.54
CA CYS A 101 -7.75 -1.27 6.14
C CYS A 101 -8.05 0.23 6.02
N PRO A 102 -7.04 1.11 6.04
CA PRO A 102 -7.29 2.53 5.95
C PRO A 102 -7.70 2.95 4.52
N ASP A 103 -8.25 4.16 4.37
CA ASP A 103 -8.79 4.66 3.11
C ASP A 103 -7.74 4.69 1.98
N GLU A 104 -6.47 4.99 2.31
CA GLU A 104 -5.39 5.07 1.32
C GLU A 104 -5.16 3.76 0.53
N VAL A 105 -5.48 2.60 1.12
CA VAL A 105 -5.37 1.31 0.45
C VAL A 105 -6.49 1.16 -0.59
N GLY A 106 -7.71 1.56 -0.25
CA GLY A 106 -8.84 1.56 -1.18
C GLY A 106 -8.66 2.57 -2.32
N ASP A 107 -8.17 3.76 -2.00
CA ASP A 107 -7.89 4.82 -2.97
C ASP A 107 -6.79 4.40 -3.95
N PHE A 108 -5.78 3.67 -3.49
CA PHE A 108 -4.78 3.05 -4.35
C PHE A 108 -5.41 2.04 -5.30
N VAL A 109 -6.25 1.13 -4.81
CA VAL A 109 -6.89 0.11 -5.65
C VAL A 109 -7.74 0.76 -6.75
N ALA A 110 -8.54 1.78 -6.40
CA ALA A 110 -9.35 2.52 -7.36
C ALA A 110 -8.48 3.18 -8.46
N TRP A 111 -7.40 3.85 -8.06
CA TRP A 111 -6.46 4.47 -9.00
C TRP A 111 -5.76 3.44 -9.88
N TYR A 112 -5.26 2.35 -9.30
CA TYR A 112 -4.52 1.33 -10.01
C TYR A 112 -5.35 0.74 -11.15
N PHE A 113 -6.61 0.37 -10.90
CA PHE A 113 -7.47 -0.19 -11.95
C PHE A 113 -7.90 0.83 -13.00
N SER A 114 -7.88 2.12 -12.69
CA SER A 114 -8.04 3.20 -13.68
C SER A 114 -6.79 3.34 -14.58
N ALA A 115 -5.59 3.23 -14.00
CA ALA A 115 -4.33 3.34 -14.71
C ALA A 115 -3.95 2.06 -15.50
N TYR A 116 -4.34 0.89 -15.00
CA TYR A 116 -4.00 -0.44 -15.54
C TYR A 116 -5.26 -1.28 -15.79
N PRO A 117 -6.17 -0.84 -16.70
CA PRO A 117 -7.47 -1.48 -16.94
C PRO A 117 -7.38 -2.89 -17.54
N ALA A 118 -6.20 -3.28 -18.02
CA ALA A 118 -5.96 -4.62 -18.55
C ALA A 118 -5.73 -5.68 -17.45
N THR A 119 -5.53 -5.28 -16.19
CA THR A 119 -5.32 -6.20 -15.06
C THR A 119 -6.56 -7.06 -14.84
N GLY A 120 -6.41 -8.39 -14.94
CA GLY A 120 -7.53 -9.34 -14.88
C GLY A 120 -7.87 -9.83 -13.49
N ALA A 121 -6.92 -9.79 -12.54
CA ALA A 121 -7.16 -10.28 -11.18
C ALA A 121 -6.43 -9.45 -10.12
N VAL A 122 -6.93 -9.51 -8.89
CA VAL A 122 -6.26 -8.99 -7.68
C VAL A 122 -6.14 -10.10 -6.63
N LEU A 123 -4.93 -10.28 -6.12
CA LEU A 123 -4.62 -11.14 -4.98
C LEU A 123 -4.32 -10.27 -3.76
N LEU A 124 -5.25 -10.26 -2.79
CA LEU A 124 -5.13 -9.52 -1.54
C LEU A 124 -4.60 -10.42 -0.43
N ASN A 125 -3.52 -10.02 0.22
CA ASN A 125 -2.97 -10.76 1.36
C ASN A 125 -3.56 -10.24 2.66
N TYR A 126 -4.08 -11.18 3.47
CA TYR A 126 -4.80 -10.98 4.73
C TYR A 126 -6.18 -10.33 4.61
N VAL A 127 -7.17 -10.98 5.23
CA VAL A 127 -8.59 -10.55 5.20
C VAL A 127 -8.83 -9.15 5.78
N PHE A 128 -7.97 -8.65 6.67
CA PHE A 128 -8.14 -7.33 7.27
C PHE A 128 -7.91 -6.16 6.30
N LEU A 129 -7.41 -6.41 5.07
CA LEU A 129 -7.38 -5.43 3.99
C LEU A 129 -8.57 -5.57 3.02
N SER A 130 -9.49 -6.52 3.26
CA SER A 130 -10.53 -6.91 2.31
C SER A 130 -11.47 -5.78 1.88
N ARG A 131 -11.64 -4.71 2.68
CA ARG A 131 -12.43 -3.52 2.28
C ARG A 131 -11.91 -2.89 0.98
N ALA A 132 -10.61 -3.01 0.69
CA ALA A 132 -10.03 -2.53 -0.56
C ALA A 132 -10.62 -3.22 -1.81
N LEU A 133 -11.14 -4.45 -1.68
CA LEU A 133 -11.79 -5.19 -2.77
C LEU A 133 -13.13 -4.59 -3.22
N GLU A 134 -13.74 -3.73 -2.40
CA GLU A 134 -14.95 -2.97 -2.76
C GLU A 134 -14.66 -1.91 -3.84
N ARG A 135 -13.39 -1.52 -4.01
CA ARG A 135 -12.92 -0.56 -5.02
C ARG A 135 -12.50 -1.21 -6.34
N VAL A 136 -12.49 -2.54 -6.40
CA VAL A 136 -12.12 -3.31 -7.60
C VAL A 136 -13.28 -3.29 -8.59
N PRO A 137 -13.05 -2.92 -9.87
CA PRO A 137 -14.12 -2.83 -10.86
C PRO A 137 -14.72 -4.20 -11.20
N PRO A 138 -15.94 -4.24 -11.77
CA PRO A 138 -16.54 -5.48 -12.25
C PRO A 138 -15.68 -6.16 -13.32
N GLY A 139 -15.68 -7.49 -13.32
CA GLY A 139 -14.95 -8.30 -14.31
C GLY A 139 -13.48 -8.57 -13.96
N VAL A 140 -12.98 -8.03 -12.84
CA VAL A 140 -11.69 -8.42 -12.26
C VAL A 140 -11.93 -9.48 -11.19
N LEU A 141 -11.22 -10.60 -11.26
CA LEU A 141 -11.30 -11.66 -10.27
C LEU A 141 -10.63 -11.25 -8.94
N LYS A 142 -11.33 -11.45 -7.82
CA LYS A 142 -10.88 -11.04 -6.48
C LYS A 142 -10.51 -12.27 -5.66
N LEU A 143 -9.25 -12.34 -5.23
CA LEU A 143 -8.73 -13.41 -4.40
C LEU A 143 -8.23 -12.87 -3.07
N ILE A 144 -8.45 -13.63 -1.98
CA ILE A 144 -7.82 -13.38 -0.67
C ILE A 144 -6.90 -14.55 -0.32
N ASP A 145 -5.62 -14.30 -0.08
CA ASP A 145 -4.72 -15.23 0.62
C ASP A 145 -4.81 -14.97 2.12
N THR A 146 -5.35 -15.91 2.89
CA THR A 146 -5.76 -15.63 4.28
C THR A 146 -4.59 -15.55 5.26
N HIS A 147 -3.49 -16.28 5.00
CA HIS A 147 -2.28 -16.46 5.84
C HIS A 147 -2.53 -17.00 7.26
N ASP A 148 -3.64 -16.64 7.89
CA ASP A 148 -4.04 -16.95 9.24
C ASP A 148 -5.57 -16.98 9.36
N ARG A 149 -6.07 -17.70 10.37
CA ARG A 149 -7.43 -17.54 10.90
C ARG A 149 -7.45 -16.45 11.98
N PHE A 150 -8.27 -15.43 11.81
CA PHE A 150 -8.34 -14.29 12.72
C PHE A 150 -9.47 -14.37 13.74
N ALA A 151 -10.58 -15.05 13.44
CA ALA A 151 -11.67 -15.19 14.38
C ALA A 151 -11.26 -16.01 15.60
N GLY A 152 -11.44 -15.41 16.78
CA GLY A 152 -11.16 -16.08 18.04
C GLY A 152 -9.66 -16.30 18.33
N ARG A 153 -8.75 -15.73 17.52
CA ARG A 153 -7.29 -15.82 17.71
C ARG A 153 -6.88 -15.37 19.12
N GLN A 154 -7.54 -14.36 19.69
CA GLN A 154 -7.32 -13.87 21.04
C GLN A 154 -7.53 -14.93 22.14
N THR A 155 -8.35 -15.95 21.88
CA THR A 155 -8.56 -17.04 22.84
C THR A 155 -7.34 -17.93 23.00
N GLN A 156 -6.48 -18.03 21.97
CA GLN A 156 -5.26 -18.83 21.99
C GLN A 156 -4.20 -18.26 22.93
N TYR A 157 -4.25 -16.95 23.22
CA TYR A 157 -3.31 -16.28 24.12
C TYR A 157 -3.74 -16.37 25.60
N ARG A 158 -5.02 -16.63 25.88
CA ARG A 158 -5.58 -16.68 27.25
C ARG A 158 -4.88 -17.68 28.19
N PRO A 159 -4.59 -18.93 27.79
CA PRO A 159 -3.92 -19.90 28.66
C PRO A 159 -2.54 -19.42 29.15
N PHE A 160 -1.92 -18.50 28.41
CA PHE A 160 -0.57 -18.02 28.65
C PHE A 160 -0.53 -16.65 29.35
N ARG A 161 -1.69 -16.06 29.68
CA ARG A 161 -1.82 -14.69 30.22
C ARG A 161 -1.07 -13.65 29.37
N ALA A 162 -1.02 -13.88 28.06
CA ALA A 162 -0.44 -12.95 27.09
C ALA A 162 -1.55 -12.16 26.40
N GLU A 163 -1.25 -10.92 26.00
CA GLU A 163 -2.12 -10.16 25.11
C GLU A 163 -1.84 -10.58 23.65
N PRO A 164 -2.86 -10.59 22.76
CA PRO A 164 -2.62 -10.79 21.33
C PRO A 164 -1.79 -9.63 20.78
N ASN A 165 -0.71 -9.96 20.08
CA ASN A 165 0.24 -8.98 19.54
C ASN A 165 0.03 -8.70 18.03
N PHE A 166 -1.07 -9.18 17.45
CA PHE A 166 -1.42 -9.01 16.03
C PHE A 166 -2.93 -8.93 15.84
N PHE A 167 -3.42 -8.70 14.61
CA PHE A 167 -4.85 -8.59 14.31
C PHE A 167 -5.64 -9.80 14.79
N TYR A 168 -6.88 -9.57 15.23
CA TYR A 168 -7.86 -10.60 15.55
C TYR A 168 -9.26 -9.99 15.45
N THR A 169 -10.22 -10.77 14.96
CA THR A 169 -11.60 -10.32 14.83
C THR A 169 -12.57 -11.38 15.39
N ASP A 170 -13.87 -11.20 15.20
CA ASP A 170 -14.87 -12.22 15.49
C ASP A 170 -15.28 -12.98 14.21
N ALA A 171 -15.99 -14.09 14.38
CA ALA A 171 -16.40 -14.91 13.23
C ALA A 171 -17.29 -14.14 12.23
N PRO A 172 -18.28 -13.33 12.65
CA PRO A 172 -19.05 -12.50 11.72
C PRO A 172 -18.19 -11.48 10.95
N GLY A 173 -17.21 -10.86 11.61
CA GLY A 173 -16.27 -9.93 10.97
C GLY A 173 -15.39 -10.62 9.94
N GLU A 174 -14.80 -11.76 10.27
CA GLU A 174 -14.00 -12.56 9.32
C GLU A 174 -14.85 -13.05 8.15
N ALA A 175 -16.09 -13.52 8.40
CA ALA A 175 -17.05 -13.90 7.36
C ALA A 175 -17.33 -12.75 6.39
N ALA A 176 -17.61 -11.56 6.92
CA ALA A 176 -17.91 -10.38 6.11
C ALA A 176 -16.71 -9.98 5.24
N GLY A 177 -15.49 -10.04 5.79
CA GLY A 177 -14.28 -9.74 5.05
C GLY A 177 -13.99 -10.73 3.92
N LEU A 178 -14.11 -12.04 4.20
CA LEU A 178 -13.90 -13.09 3.20
C LEU A 178 -14.92 -13.02 2.06
N SER A 179 -16.18 -12.67 2.37
CA SER A 179 -17.27 -12.58 1.39
C SER A 179 -17.11 -11.43 0.38
N ARG A 180 -16.07 -10.59 0.51
CA ARG A 180 -15.72 -9.56 -0.48
C ARG A 180 -14.90 -10.10 -1.66
N ALA A 181 -14.43 -11.34 -1.56
CA ALA A 181 -13.67 -12.00 -2.61
C ALA A 181 -14.51 -13.04 -3.36
N ASP A 182 -14.11 -13.31 -4.60
CA ASP A 182 -14.67 -14.43 -5.37
C ASP A 182 -14.06 -15.75 -4.90
N ILE A 183 -12.76 -15.70 -4.52
CA ILE A 183 -11.98 -16.87 -4.09
C ILE A 183 -11.22 -16.56 -2.80
N VAL A 184 -11.27 -17.51 -1.86
CA VAL A 184 -10.48 -17.50 -0.63
C VAL A 184 -9.46 -18.63 -0.70
N LEU A 185 -8.18 -18.30 -0.59
CA LEU A 185 -7.07 -19.25 -0.57
C LEU A 185 -6.72 -19.59 0.87
N ALA A 186 -6.94 -20.84 1.24
CA ALA A 186 -6.57 -21.42 2.53
C ALA A 186 -5.22 -22.14 2.42
N ILE A 187 -4.38 -22.07 3.45
CA ILE A 187 -3.07 -22.74 3.43
C ILE A 187 -3.20 -24.22 3.80
N GLN A 188 -4.07 -24.53 4.77
CA GLN A 188 -4.25 -25.87 5.33
C GLN A 188 -5.66 -26.41 5.06
N ALA A 189 -5.81 -27.74 4.93
CA ALA A 189 -7.12 -28.36 4.71
C ALA A 189 -8.12 -28.07 5.85
N ALA A 190 -7.66 -28.02 7.10
CA ALA A 190 -8.49 -27.64 8.24
C ALA A 190 -8.98 -26.19 8.16
N GLU A 191 -8.14 -25.27 7.70
CA GLU A 191 -8.51 -23.87 7.46
C GLU A 191 -9.47 -23.75 6.29
N ALA A 192 -9.26 -24.51 5.22
CA ALA A 192 -10.17 -24.55 4.08
C ALA A 192 -11.58 -24.96 4.50
N GLY A 193 -11.71 -26.03 5.29
CA GLY A 193 -12.98 -26.46 5.85
C GLY A 193 -13.62 -25.43 6.79
N TYR A 194 -12.80 -24.73 7.59
CA TYR A 194 -13.26 -23.65 8.45
C TYR A 194 -13.83 -22.47 7.63
N PHE A 195 -13.08 -21.97 6.64
CA PHE A 195 -13.50 -20.83 5.83
C PHE A 195 -14.71 -21.18 4.94
N ALA A 196 -14.79 -22.40 4.42
CA ALA A 196 -15.95 -22.86 3.65
C ALA A 196 -17.24 -22.91 4.48
N GLY A 197 -17.12 -23.07 5.80
CA GLY A 197 -18.26 -22.96 6.73
C GLY A 197 -18.60 -21.51 7.12
N LEU A 198 -17.77 -20.54 6.73
CA LEU A 198 -17.86 -19.14 7.17
C LEU A 198 -18.32 -18.18 6.06
N THR A 199 -18.05 -18.50 4.79
CA THR A 199 -18.40 -17.68 3.63
C THR A 199 -18.92 -18.53 2.48
N GLU A 200 -19.71 -17.91 1.60
CA GLU A 200 -20.19 -18.51 0.34
C GLU A 200 -19.16 -18.37 -0.80
N SER A 201 -18.09 -17.58 -0.61
CA SER A 201 -17.00 -17.47 -1.58
C SER A 201 -16.33 -18.83 -1.81
N ARG A 202 -15.83 -19.08 -3.04
CA ARG A 202 -15.16 -20.35 -3.35
C ARG A 202 -13.87 -20.44 -2.53
N VAL A 203 -13.75 -21.47 -1.70
CA VAL A 203 -12.52 -21.72 -0.93
C VAL A 203 -11.65 -22.73 -1.65
N LEU A 204 -10.39 -22.35 -1.93
CA LEU A 204 -9.38 -23.23 -2.51
C LEU A 204 -8.28 -23.50 -1.50
N LEU A 205 -7.84 -24.76 -1.43
CA LEU A 205 -6.63 -25.12 -0.71
C LEU A 205 -5.43 -24.74 -1.59
N LEU A 206 -4.50 -23.97 -1.05
CA LEU A 206 -3.24 -23.62 -1.69
C LEU A 206 -2.11 -23.72 -0.65
N PRO A 207 -1.54 -24.92 -0.42
CA PRO A 207 -0.35 -25.07 0.41
C PRO A 207 0.88 -24.49 -0.30
N PRO A 208 1.86 -23.90 0.41
CA PRO A 208 3.10 -23.44 -0.22
C PRO A 208 3.91 -24.60 -0.82
N HIS A 209 4.31 -24.46 -2.07
CA HIS A 209 5.26 -25.35 -2.70
C HIS A 209 6.69 -25.05 -2.21
N PHE A 210 7.42 -26.09 -1.79
CA PHE A 210 8.84 -26.00 -1.42
C PHE A 210 9.70 -26.55 -2.58
N PRO A 211 10.44 -25.69 -3.30
CA PRO A 211 11.12 -26.08 -4.53
C PRO A 211 12.38 -26.93 -4.31
N ALA A 212 12.96 -26.90 -3.11
CA ALA A 212 14.06 -27.81 -2.78
C ALA A 212 13.51 -29.24 -2.72
N GLN A 213 14.18 -30.16 -3.40
CA GLN A 213 13.83 -31.59 -3.39
C GLN A 213 15.09 -32.42 -3.24
N THR A 214 15.79 -32.23 -2.13
CA THR A 214 16.94 -33.06 -1.78
C THR A 214 16.45 -34.45 -1.41
N THR A 215 17.11 -35.48 -1.94
CA THR A 215 16.80 -36.88 -1.60
C THR A 215 16.95 -37.11 -0.10
N PHE A 216 15.98 -37.79 0.50
CA PHE A 216 16.07 -38.21 1.89
C PHE A 216 17.15 -39.28 2.03
N THR A 217 18.11 -39.03 2.92
CA THR A 217 19.16 -39.98 3.28
C THR A 217 19.08 -40.22 4.77
N VAL A 218 19.03 -41.49 5.19
CA VAL A 218 19.09 -41.83 6.62
C VAL A 218 20.45 -41.36 7.17
N PRO A 219 20.49 -40.46 8.17
CA PRO A 219 21.76 -40.06 8.75
C PRO A 219 22.46 -41.26 9.40
N GLU A 220 23.79 -41.32 9.30
CA GLU A 220 24.57 -42.40 9.95
C GLU A 220 24.45 -42.36 11.49
N ARG A 221 24.27 -41.17 12.04
CA ARG A 221 24.01 -40.90 13.46
C ARG A 221 23.33 -39.55 13.62
N VAL A 222 22.69 -39.34 14.76
CA VAL A 222 22.14 -38.02 15.13
C VAL A 222 23.19 -37.29 15.97
N ALA A 223 24.01 -36.46 15.33
CA ALA A 223 24.99 -35.61 15.99
C ALA A 223 24.41 -34.25 16.36
N ARG A 224 23.55 -33.70 15.50
CA ARG A 224 23.00 -32.35 15.61
C ARG A 224 21.51 -32.36 15.32
N ILE A 225 20.75 -31.77 16.22
CA ILE A 225 19.34 -31.44 15.99
C ILE A 225 19.20 -29.95 15.67
N GLY A 226 18.44 -29.62 14.63
CA GLY A 226 18.29 -28.25 14.15
C GLY A 226 16.98 -27.60 14.56
N PHE A 227 17.02 -26.32 14.92
CA PHE A 227 15.85 -25.44 14.94
C PHE A 227 16.11 -24.13 14.18
N LEU A 228 15.29 -23.83 13.18
CA LEU A 228 15.30 -22.57 12.44
C LEU A 228 14.12 -21.69 12.87
N GLY A 229 14.35 -20.41 13.16
CA GLY A 229 13.24 -19.53 13.56
C GLY A 229 13.50 -18.03 13.48
N HIS A 230 12.40 -17.29 13.44
CA HIS A 230 12.33 -15.84 13.63
C HIS A 230 11.87 -15.52 15.07
N GLY A 231 12.22 -14.34 15.59
CA GLY A 231 12.05 -13.93 16.98
C GLY A 231 10.62 -13.55 17.43
N ASN A 232 9.59 -14.26 16.96
CA ASN A 232 8.20 -14.03 17.39
C ASN A 232 7.82 -14.84 18.64
N ASP A 233 6.73 -14.44 19.33
CA ASP A 233 6.33 -15.05 20.61
C ASP A 233 6.13 -16.57 20.54
N PRO A 234 5.44 -17.15 19.53
CA PRO A 234 5.26 -18.59 19.46
C PRO A 234 6.57 -19.36 19.35
N ASN A 235 7.52 -18.86 18.53
CA ASN A 235 8.83 -19.50 18.39
C ASN A 235 9.64 -19.36 19.69
N LEU A 236 9.73 -18.15 20.26
CA LEU A 236 10.51 -17.89 21.47
C LEU A 236 10.00 -18.67 22.67
N PHE A 237 8.68 -18.72 22.86
CA PHE A 237 8.07 -19.51 23.92
C PHE A 237 8.40 -20.99 23.78
N SER A 238 8.19 -21.54 22.57
CA SER A 238 8.37 -22.96 22.28
C SER A 238 9.83 -23.39 22.40
N ILE A 239 10.75 -22.69 21.73
CA ILE A 239 12.17 -23.02 21.77
C ILE A 239 12.76 -22.79 23.17
N GLY A 240 12.32 -21.74 23.88
CA GLY A 240 12.78 -21.46 25.24
C GLY A 240 12.43 -22.57 26.23
N ARG A 241 11.23 -23.17 26.09
CA ARG A 241 10.82 -24.34 26.87
C ARG A 241 11.63 -25.57 26.48
N PHE A 242 11.79 -25.83 25.18
CA PHE A 242 12.56 -26.97 24.70
C PHE A 242 14.03 -26.91 25.12
N ILE A 243 14.68 -25.75 25.05
CA ILE A 243 16.08 -25.56 25.51
C ILE A 243 16.25 -25.98 26.97
N ARG A 244 15.32 -25.60 27.86
CA ARG A 244 15.39 -25.96 29.29
C ARG A 244 15.33 -27.47 29.49
N VAL A 245 14.35 -28.11 28.84
CA VAL A 245 14.16 -29.56 28.90
C VAL A 245 15.33 -30.31 28.24
N TRP A 246 15.85 -29.80 27.13
CA TRP A 246 16.97 -30.39 26.40
C TRP A 246 18.25 -30.44 27.23
N ARG A 247 18.58 -29.31 27.87
CA ARG A 247 19.77 -29.17 28.74
C ARG A 247 19.75 -30.08 29.96
N GLU A 248 18.56 -30.43 30.46
CA GLU A 248 18.43 -31.25 31.65
C GLU A 248 19.04 -32.64 31.44
N GLY A 249 20.13 -32.92 32.16
CA GLY A 249 20.87 -34.18 32.06
C GLY A 249 21.55 -34.39 30.72
N TRP A 250 21.84 -33.34 29.95
CA TRP A 250 22.63 -33.46 28.72
C TRP A 250 24.08 -33.90 29.00
N THR A 251 24.63 -34.71 28.10
CA THR A 251 26.00 -35.26 28.17
C THR A 251 26.65 -35.22 26.77
N PRO A 252 28.00 -35.21 26.64
CA PRO A 252 28.69 -35.04 25.35
C PRO A 252 28.43 -36.14 24.29
N ASP A 253 27.93 -37.29 24.69
CA ASP A 253 27.48 -38.39 23.83
C ASP A 253 26.10 -38.15 23.20
N ARG A 254 25.35 -37.14 23.66
CA ARG A 254 24.04 -36.76 23.11
C ARG A 254 24.18 -35.73 21.99
N PRO A 255 23.16 -35.62 21.12
CA PRO A 255 23.17 -34.63 20.05
C PRO A 255 23.34 -33.19 20.58
N GLU A 256 23.89 -32.30 19.77
CA GLU A 256 23.90 -30.86 20.01
C GLU A 256 22.65 -30.21 19.38
N LEU A 257 21.96 -29.33 20.11
CA LEU A 257 20.91 -28.48 19.55
C LEU A 257 21.54 -27.25 18.90
N VAL A 258 21.41 -27.15 17.57
CA VAL A 258 21.84 -25.98 16.81
C VAL A 258 20.63 -25.11 16.45
N ILE A 259 20.70 -23.82 16.77
CA ILE A 259 19.61 -22.87 16.55
C ILE A 259 20.09 -21.79 15.59
N ALA A 260 19.33 -21.53 14.53
CA ALA A 260 19.65 -20.53 13.51
C ALA A 260 18.49 -19.55 13.27
N GLY A 261 18.84 -18.41 12.69
CA GLY A 261 17.92 -17.34 12.30
C GLY A 261 17.95 -16.15 13.27
N GLU A 262 17.13 -15.14 12.96
CA GLU A 262 17.02 -13.92 13.74
C GLU A 262 16.67 -14.18 15.21
N ILE A 263 15.97 -15.30 15.50
CA ILE A 263 15.61 -15.71 16.86
C ILE A 263 16.80 -15.77 17.81
N CYS A 264 18.01 -16.05 17.32
CA CYS A 264 19.22 -16.08 18.14
C CYS A 264 19.48 -14.74 18.87
N ARG A 265 19.08 -13.61 18.28
CA ARG A 265 19.22 -12.27 18.90
C ARG A 265 18.38 -12.11 20.16
N SER A 266 17.28 -12.85 20.25
CA SER A 266 16.33 -12.84 21.36
C SER A 266 16.59 -13.96 22.37
N LEU A 267 17.70 -14.69 22.23
CA LEU A 267 18.10 -15.78 23.12
C LEU A 267 19.48 -15.54 23.76
N PRO A 268 19.75 -14.37 24.37
CA PRO A 268 21.04 -14.13 25.01
C PRO A 268 21.27 -15.09 26.18
N GLY A 269 22.48 -15.64 26.27
CA GLY A 269 22.90 -16.50 27.40
C GLY A 269 22.36 -17.94 27.36
N VAL A 270 21.70 -18.37 26.27
CA VAL A 270 21.24 -19.76 26.11
C VAL A 270 22.27 -20.68 25.47
N GLU A 271 23.48 -20.21 25.18
CA GLU A 271 24.60 -21.07 24.77
C GLU A 271 25.19 -21.82 25.97
N GLY A 272 25.70 -23.03 25.72
CA GLY A 272 26.23 -23.88 26.77
C GLY A 272 26.16 -25.36 26.40
N PRO A 273 26.33 -26.28 27.37
CA PRO A 273 26.32 -27.72 27.11
C PRO A 273 25.08 -28.15 26.31
N GLY A 274 25.32 -28.70 25.12
CA GLY A 274 24.28 -29.21 24.22
C GLY A 274 23.47 -28.18 23.45
N VAL A 275 23.78 -26.88 23.52
CA VAL A 275 23.05 -25.82 22.79
C VAL A 275 24.02 -24.81 22.19
N ARG A 276 23.94 -24.61 20.87
CA ARG A 276 24.75 -23.66 20.11
C ARG A 276 23.89 -22.75 19.24
N LEU A 277 24.18 -21.46 19.25
CA LEU A 277 23.52 -20.48 18.37
C LEU A 277 24.38 -20.25 17.14
N LEU A 278 23.82 -20.47 15.95
CA LEU A 278 24.49 -20.20 14.67
C LEU A 278 24.31 -18.75 14.21
N GLY A 279 23.32 -18.04 14.77
CA GLY A 279 22.97 -16.70 14.34
C GLY A 279 22.24 -16.68 13.00
N TYR A 280 22.32 -15.54 12.32
CA TYR A 280 21.77 -15.39 10.96
C TYR A 280 22.68 -16.09 9.95
N LEU A 281 22.10 -16.83 9.02
CA LEU A 281 22.81 -17.54 7.95
C LEU A 281 22.35 -17.00 6.61
N ASP A 282 23.30 -16.77 5.70
CA ASP A 282 23.01 -16.25 4.36
C ASP A 282 22.29 -17.26 3.47
N ARG A 283 22.51 -18.56 3.74
CA ARG A 283 21.97 -19.68 2.96
C ARG A 283 21.30 -20.69 3.86
N LEU A 284 20.08 -21.10 3.51
CA LEU A 284 19.35 -22.14 4.24
C LEU A 284 20.02 -23.51 4.08
N GLU A 285 20.61 -23.77 2.91
CA GLU A 285 21.32 -25.03 2.65
C GLU A 285 22.42 -25.31 3.68
N ASP A 286 23.14 -24.26 4.11
CA ASP A 286 24.23 -24.36 5.07
C ASP A 286 23.72 -24.83 6.45
N PHE A 287 22.50 -24.44 6.81
CA PHE A 287 21.85 -24.90 8.04
C PHE A 287 21.43 -26.36 7.92
N TYR A 288 20.65 -26.70 6.88
CA TYR A 288 20.08 -28.04 6.73
C TYR A 288 21.13 -29.10 6.43
N ALA A 289 22.25 -28.75 5.78
CA ALA A 289 23.38 -29.64 5.59
C ALA A 289 24.05 -30.07 6.91
N GLN A 290 23.96 -29.24 7.96
CA GLN A 290 24.57 -29.51 9.27
C GLN A 290 23.62 -30.21 10.24
N ALA A 291 22.31 -30.18 10.00
CA ALA A 291 21.32 -30.83 10.85
C ALA A 291 21.08 -32.28 10.41
N ASP A 292 21.12 -33.22 11.34
CA ASP A 292 20.79 -34.63 11.07
C ASP A 292 19.27 -34.86 11.21
N VAL A 293 18.66 -34.19 12.18
CA VAL A 293 17.21 -34.17 12.45
C VAL A 293 16.78 -32.73 12.74
N VAL A 294 15.62 -32.31 12.26
CA VAL A 294 15.06 -30.99 12.59
C VAL A 294 13.95 -31.15 13.62
N VAL A 295 13.94 -30.27 14.63
CA VAL A 295 12.90 -30.27 15.68
C VAL A 295 11.91 -29.12 15.49
N ALA A 296 10.62 -29.42 15.63
CA ALA A 296 9.53 -28.45 15.65
C ALA A 296 8.73 -28.55 16.97
N PRO A 297 9.32 -28.13 18.11
CA PRO A 297 8.73 -28.28 19.45
C PRO A 297 7.65 -27.23 19.76
N MET A 298 6.74 -26.98 18.82
CA MET A 298 5.80 -25.85 18.90
C MET A 298 4.72 -26.10 19.96
N LEU A 299 4.57 -25.21 20.93
CA LEU A 299 3.56 -25.30 21.99
C LEU A 299 2.37 -24.35 21.78
N MET A 300 2.48 -23.46 20.80
CA MET A 300 1.48 -22.48 20.44
C MET A 300 1.71 -21.97 19.01
N GLY A 301 0.74 -21.21 18.51
CA GLY A 301 0.75 -20.58 17.20
C GLY A 301 -0.05 -21.38 16.17
N SER A 302 -0.78 -20.66 15.31
CA SER A 302 -1.57 -21.21 14.20
C SER A 302 -0.76 -21.28 12.90
N GLY A 303 -1.34 -21.90 11.88
CA GLY A 303 -0.83 -21.89 10.51
C GLY A 303 0.31 -22.88 10.26
N LEU A 304 0.67 -23.04 9.00
CA LEU A 304 1.70 -23.98 8.56
C LEU A 304 3.09 -23.53 9.02
N LYS A 305 3.87 -24.43 9.62
CA LYS A 305 5.23 -24.11 10.06
C LYS A 305 6.21 -24.27 8.89
N MET A 306 6.54 -23.16 8.22
CA MET A 306 7.48 -23.15 7.08
C MET A 306 8.79 -23.91 7.35
N LYS A 307 9.33 -23.84 8.57
CA LYS A 307 10.56 -24.56 8.98
C LYS A 307 10.46 -26.09 8.83
N VAL A 308 9.26 -26.66 8.95
CA VAL A 308 9.00 -28.10 8.77
C VAL A 308 9.01 -28.44 7.29
N GLY A 309 8.25 -27.70 6.47
CA GLY A 309 8.24 -27.89 5.02
C GLY A 309 9.63 -27.70 4.41
N GLU A 310 10.38 -26.71 4.88
CA GLU A 310 11.78 -26.49 4.49
C GLU A 310 12.68 -27.66 4.89
N ALA A 311 12.62 -28.12 6.13
CA ALA A 311 13.41 -29.28 6.58
C ALA A 311 13.16 -30.52 5.72
N LEU A 312 11.88 -30.80 5.46
CA LEU A 312 11.46 -31.91 4.61
C LEU A 312 11.95 -31.73 3.16
N SER A 313 11.85 -30.53 2.61
CA SER A 313 12.34 -30.19 1.25
C SER A 313 13.86 -30.36 1.09
N PHE A 314 14.61 -30.23 2.20
CA PHE A 314 16.04 -30.50 2.28
C PHE A 314 16.39 -31.96 2.67
N GLY A 315 15.42 -32.87 2.63
CA GLY A 315 15.60 -34.29 2.89
C GLY A 315 15.89 -34.61 4.36
N ARG A 316 15.49 -33.73 5.30
CA ARG A 316 15.77 -33.89 6.72
C ARG A 316 14.60 -34.49 7.48
N PRO A 317 14.81 -35.56 8.27
CA PRO A 317 13.78 -36.08 9.15
C PRO A 317 13.36 -35.02 10.17
N VAL A 318 12.06 -34.95 10.45
CA VAL A 318 11.48 -33.97 11.39
C VAL A 318 10.89 -34.69 12.59
N ILE A 319 11.13 -34.16 13.79
CA ILE A 319 10.42 -34.53 15.02
C ILE A 319 9.71 -33.29 15.54
N GLY A 320 8.46 -33.39 15.94
CA GLY A 320 7.77 -32.23 16.45
C GLY A 320 6.47 -32.54 17.15
N THR A 321 5.89 -31.49 17.70
CA THR A 321 4.59 -31.57 18.33
C THR A 321 3.48 -31.64 17.28
N GLU A 322 2.29 -32.06 17.68
CA GLU A 322 1.11 -32.01 16.82
C GLU A 322 0.86 -30.60 16.24
N ILE A 323 1.02 -29.55 17.06
CA ILE A 323 0.96 -28.14 16.63
C ILE A 323 2.10 -27.79 15.66
N GLY A 324 3.28 -28.40 15.83
CA GLY A 324 4.43 -28.17 14.97
C GLY A 324 4.26 -28.70 13.55
N LEU A 325 3.50 -29.79 13.39
CA LEU A 325 3.28 -30.47 12.11
C LEU A 325 1.85 -30.32 11.58
N GLU A 326 1.09 -29.37 12.14
CA GLU A 326 -0.23 -28.98 11.62
C GLU A 326 -0.12 -28.60 10.13
N GLY A 327 -0.97 -29.21 9.30
CA GLY A 327 -1.01 -29.02 7.85
C GLY A 327 -0.18 -30.01 7.02
N PHE A 328 0.54 -30.95 7.64
CA PHE A 328 1.34 -31.96 6.93
C PHE A 328 0.73 -33.38 6.94
N GLU A 329 -0.37 -33.64 7.64
CA GLU A 329 -0.98 -34.98 7.81
C GLU A 329 0.01 -36.05 8.34
N PRO A 330 0.62 -35.83 9.51
CA PRO A 330 1.64 -36.71 10.08
C PRO A 330 1.09 -38.09 10.41
N VAL A 331 1.88 -39.16 10.22
CA VAL A 331 1.47 -40.54 10.56
C VAL A 331 2.36 -41.22 11.60
N GLU A 332 3.57 -40.71 11.83
CA GLU A 332 4.53 -41.26 12.79
C GLU A 332 4.32 -40.64 14.19
N PRO A 333 4.41 -41.39 15.31
CA PRO A 333 4.31 -40.84 16.66
C PRO A 333 5.30 -39.69 16.95
N ALA A 334 6.51 -39.73 16.38
CA ALA A 334 7.51 -38.66 16.50
C ALA A 334 7.09 -37.34 15.82
N HIS A 335 6.06 -37.37 14.98
CA HIS A 335 5.46 -36.19 14.35
C HIS A 335 4.30 -35.60 15.16
N ARG A 336 3.85 -36.29 16.21
CA ARG A 336 2.67 -35.93 17.01
C ARG A 336 3.01 -35.90 18.51
N CYS A 337 4.19 -35.39 18.86
CA CYS A 337 4.57 -35.25 20.25
C CYS A 337 3.59 -34.31 20.98
N ARG A 338 3.20 -34.66 22.20
CA ARG A 338 2.23 -33.85 22.96
C ARG A 338 2.86 -32.60 23.60
N ASP A 339 4.15 -32.65 23.90
CA ASP A 339 4.91 -31.64 24.65
C ASP A 339 6.40 -31.69 24.30
N VAL A 340 7.20 -30.79 24.89
CA VAL A 340 8.64 -30.68 24.62
C VAL A 340 9.45 -31.84 25.20
N GLU A 341 8.95 -32.47 26.26
CA GLU A 341 9.52 -33.67 26.88
C GLU A 341 9.39 -34.88 25.94
N ALA A 342 8.23 -35.05 25.30
CA ALA A 342 8.02 -36.07 24.28
C ALA A 342 8.90 -35.85 23.05
N VAL A 343 9.12 -34.60 22.63
CA VAL A 343 10.08 -34.29 21.55
C VAL A 343 11.50 -34.71 21.94
N LYS A 344 11.95 -34.38 23.17
CA LYS A 344 13.26 -34.83 23.68
C LYS A 344 13.36 -36.34 23.70
N ALA A 345 12.34 -37.04 24.20
CA ALA A 345 12.32 -38.50 24.26
C ALA A 345 12.44 -39.11 22.86
N ALA A 346 11.67 -38.62 21.88
CA ALA A 346 11.73 -39.09 20.50
C ALA A 346 13.12 -38.86 19.86
N VAL A 347 13.73 -37.69 20.08
CA VAL A 347 15.10 -37.40 19.63
C VAL A 347 16.08 -38.41 20.22
N LEU A 348 16.00 -38.67 21.53
CA LEU A 348 16.90 -39.62 22.19
C LEU A 348 16.67 -41.04 21.69
N THR A 349 15.44 -41.45 21.40
CA THR A 349 15.16 -42.75 20.79
C THR A 349 15.85 -42.89 19.44
N VAL A 350 15.67 -41.95 18.50
CA VAL A 350 16.30 -42.05 17.18
C VAL A 350 17.81 -41.86 17.20
N ALA A 351 18.36 -41.20 18.23
CA ALA A 351 19.80 -41.08 18.40
C ALA A 351 20.48 -42.40 18.80
N HIS A 352 19.75 -43.33 19.43
CA HIS A 352 20.29 -44.61 19.91
C HIS A 352 19.81 -45.83 19.10
N ASP A 353 18.75 -45.67 18.30
CA ASP A 353 18.15 -46.74 17.50
C ASP A 353 18.17 -46.35 16.01
N ALA A 354 19.06 -46.98 15.26
CA ALA A 354 19.21 -46.76 13.82
C ALA A 354 17.97 -47.18 13.02
N GLU A 355 17.21 -48.19 13.47
CA GLU A 355 15.95 -48.56 12.83
C GLU A 355 14.87 -47.52 13.09
N ALA A 356 14.81 -46.94 14.30
CA ALA A 356 13.90 -45.83 14.59
C ALA A 356 14.23 -44.60 13.74
N LEU A 357 15.51 -44.29 13.55
CA LEU A 357 15.94 -43.21 12.67
C LEU A 357 15.55 -43.49 11.21
N ALA A 358 15.77 -44.71 10.70
CA ALA A 358 15.38 -45.08 9.35
C ALA A 358 13.86 -44.99 9.13
N ARG A 359 13.06 -45.48 10.09
CA ARG A 359 11.59 -45.35 10.07
C ARG A 359 11.16 -43.88 10.06
N LEU A 360 11.77 -43.04 10.89
CA LEU A 360 11.47 -41.60 10.93
C LEU A 360 11.81 -40.91 9.60
N THR A 361 12.96 -41.22 9.00
CA THR A 361 13.37 -40.67 7.71
C THR A 361 12.39 -41.07 6.62
N GLN A 362 12.04 -42.35 6.52
CA GLN A 362 11.06 -42.84 5.54
C GLN A 362 9.67 -42.22 5.75
N ALA A 363 9.23 -42.09 7.01
CA ALA A 363 7.97 -41.45 7.34
C ALA A 363 7.97 -39.96 6.95
N SER A 364 9.09 -39.26 7.15
CA SER A 364 9.25 -37.84 6.78
C SER A 364 9.28 -37.66 5.26
N GLU A 365 9.92 -38.56 4.52
CA GLU A 365 9.89 -38.58 3.05
C GLU A 365 8.47 -38.79 2.52
N ALA A 366 7.78 -39.82 3.01
CA ALA A 366 6.40 -40.10 2.60
C ALA A 366 5.44 -38.94 2.94
N LEU A 367 5.66 -38.28 4.08
CA LEU A 367 4.94 -37.07 4.50
C LEU A 367 5.12 -35.94 3.48
N PHE A 368 6.38 -35.65 3.12
CA PHE A 368 6.71 -34.59 2.19
C PHE A 368 6.16 -34.87 0.78
N ASN A 369 6.28 -36.10 0.29
CA ASN A 369 5.80 -36.46 -1.05
C ASN A 369 4.29 -36.23 -1.18
N ARG A 370 3.48 -36.69 -0.21
CA ARG A 370 2.02 -36.43 -0.21
C ARG A 370 1.70 -34.94 -0.14
N TYR A 371 2.43 -34.21 0.69
CA TYR A 371 2.28 -32.77 0.82
C TYR A 371 2.61 -32.06 -0.50
N ALA A 372 3.72 -32.41 -1.14
CA ALA A 372 4.20 -31.81 -2.38
C ALA A 372 3.26 -32.10 -3.55
N GLU A 373 2.75 -33.34 -3.66
CA GLU A 373 1.71 -33.70 -4.64
C GLU A 373 0.47 -32.82 -4.48
N THR A 374 0.00 -32.66 -3.23
CA THR A 374 -1.16 -31.80 -2.93
C THR A 374 -0.89 -30.34 -3.27
N ALA A 375 0.29 -29.83 -2.92
CA ALA A 375 0.68 -28.44 -3.18
C ALA A 375 0.80 -28.15 -4.68
N LEU A 376 1.38 -29.05 -5.46
CA LEU A 376 1.50 -28.91 -6.91
C LEU A 376 0.15 -29.00 -7.62
N ALA A 377 -0.72 -29.92 -7.20
CA ALA A 377 -2.08 -30.01 -7.73
C ALA A 377 -2.90 -28.74 -7.45
N ALA A 378 -2.80 -28.21 -6.23
CA ALA A 378 -3.43 -26.95 -5.85
C ALA A 378 -2.89 -25.74 -6.62
N GLU A 379 -1.57 -25.67 -6.82
CA GLU A 379 -0.93 -24.62 -7.63
C GLU A 379 -1.44 -24.67 -9.08
N ALA A 380 -1.53 -25.87 -9.66
CA ALA A 380 -2.08 -26.06 -11.00
C ALA A 380 -3.55 -25.66 -11.10
N GLU A 381 -4.40 -26.04 -10.13
CA GLU A 381 -5.82 -25.65 -10.11
C GLU A 381 -5.99 -24.12 -10.09
N LEU A 382 -5.19 -23.41 -9.28
CA LEU A 382 -5.23 -21.95 -9.23
C LEU A 382 -4.81 -21.32 -10.56
N ILE A 383 -3.74 -21.81 -11.17
CA ILE A 383 -3.24 -21.30 -12.46
C ILE A 383 -4.29 -21.52 -13.55
N GLU A 384 -4.83 -22.74 -13.67
CA GLU A 384 -5.88 -23.06 -14.65
C GLU A 384 -7.09 -22.13 -14.50
N LEU A 385 -7.55 -21.90 -13.27
CA LEU A 385 -8.64 -20.99 -12.98
C LEU A 385 -8.35 -19.56 -13.45
N LEU A 386 -7.17 -19.04 -13.13
CA LEU A 386 -6.78 -17.68 -13.52
C LEU A 386 -6.67 -17.54 -15.04
N GLU A 387 -6.18 -18.57 -15.72
CA GLU A 387 -6.13 -18.59 -17.18
C GLU A 387 -7.53 -18.67 -17.81
N GLU A 388 -8.43 -19.48 -17.25
CA GLU A 388 -9.84 -19.56 -17.69
C GLU A 388 -10.51 -18.20 -17.57
N HIS A 389 -10.37 -17.55 -16.42
CA HIS A 389 -10.90 -16.22 -16.19
C HIS A 389 -10.37 -15.22 -17.22
N GLU A 390 -9.05 -15.23 -17.49
CA GLU A 390 -8.46 -14.32 -18.46
C GLU A 390 -8.94 -14.59 -19.89
N ARG A 391 -9.10 -15.87 -20.27
CA ARG A 391 -9.66 -16.25 -21.58
C ARG A 391 -11.09 -15.76 -21.74
N GLU A 392 -11.92 -15.89 -20.71
CA GLU A 392 -13.31 -15.40 -20.73
C GLU A 392 -13.38 -13.87 -20.81
N ARG A 393 -12.52 -13.18 -20.05
CA ARG A 393 -12.44 -11.73 -20.00
C ARG A 393 -11.97 -11.11 -21.33
N THR A 394 -11.05 -11.78 -22.02
CA THR A 394 -10.47 -11.30 -23.30
C THR A 394 -11.21 -11.79 -24.53
N SER A 395 -12.08 -12.79 -24.39
CA SER A 395 -12.90 -13.29 -25.50
C SER A 395 -13.90 -12.22 -25.96
N PRO A 396 -13.98 -11.89 -27.27
CA PRO A 396 -15.00 -10.98 -27.76
C PRO A 396 -16.38 -11.61 -27.48
N SER A 397 -17.15 -10.98 -26.60
CA SER A 397 -18.55 -11.33 -26.37
C SER A 397 -19.24 -11.50 -27.74
N PRO A 398 -19.98 -12.59 -27.98
CA PRO A 398 -20.65 -12.79 -29.25
C PRO A 398 -21.66 -11.67 -29.44
N ARG A 399 -21.26 -10.62 -30.16
CA ARG A 399 -22.17 -9.60 -30.65
C ARG A 399 -23.29 -10.33 -31.36
N ALA A 400 -24.51 -10.13 -30.86
CA ALA A 400 -25.76 -10.55 -31.46
C ALA A 400 -25.68 -10.39 -32.98
N ARG A 401 -25.49 -11.51 -33.69
CA ARG A 401 -25.64 -11.57 -35.13
C ARG A 401 -27.14 -11.63 -35.40
N GLY A 402 -27.67 -10.47 -35.77
CA GLY A 402 -28.72 -10.33 -36.76
C GLY A 402 -30.15 -10.52 -36.26
N GLU A 403 -30.84 -9.42 -36.01
CA GLU A 403 -32.21 -9.28 -36.48
C GLU A 403 -32.35 -7.93 -37.17
N GLY A 404 -32.42 -8.01 -38.50
CA GLY A 404 -32.63 -6.89 -39.39
C GLY A 404 -33.09 -7.43 -40.73
N ARG A 405 -34.37 -7.84 -40.81
CA ARG A 405 -35.34 -7.39 -41.82
C ARG A 405 -36.62 -8.25 -41.88
N ASP A 406 -37.71 -7.51 -41.92
CA ASP A 406 -38.92 -7.67 -42.74
C ASP A 406 -39.79 -8.92 -42.64
N ASP A 407 -40.99 -8.68 -42.09
CA ASP A 407 -42.31 -9.14 -42.49
C ASP A 407 -42.39 -10.28 -43.53
N LEU A 408 -43.02 -11.39 -43.12
CA LEU A 408 -44.00 -12.10 -43.95
C LEU A 408 -44.95 -12.96 -43.09
N VAL A 409 -46.21 -12.57 -43.20
CA VAL A 409 -47.47 -13.22 -42.84
C VAL A 409 -47.46 -14.75 -43.02
N VAL A 410 -47.84 -15.52 -42.00
CA VAL A 410 -48.73 -16.70 -42.16
C VAL A 410 -49.63 -16.86 -40.94
N VAL A 411 -50.90 -17.08 -41.27
CA VAL A 411 -52.10 -17.23 -40.45
C VAL A 411 -52.18 -18.59 -39.77
N ALA A 412 -52.67 -18.57 -38.52
CA ALA A 412 -53.38 -19.59 -37.74
C ALA A 412 -53.35 -21.07 -38.15
N THR A 413 -53.07 -21.94 -37.17
CA THR A 413 -53.96 -23.08 -36.85
C THR A 413 -53.89 -23.46 -35.38
N SER A 414 -55.09 -23.59 -34.82
CA SER A 414 -55.50 -24.19 -33.55
C SER A 414 -55.10 -25.66 -33.38
N GLY A 415 -54.90 -26.10 -32.14
CA GLY A 415 -54.85 -27.52 -31.79
C GLY A 415 -54.67 -27.73 -30.30
N SER A 416 -55.78 -27.81 -29.59
CA SER A 416 -55.89 -28.20 -28.18
C SER A 416 -55.81 -29.71 -28.03
N ASP A 417 -54.91 -30.20 -27.17
CA ASP A 417 -55.02 -31.46 -26.43
C ASP A 417 -54.80 -31.07 -24.96
N GLY A 418 -55.59 -31.48 -23.97
CA GLY A 418 -56.31 -32.73 -23.80
C GLY A 418 -55.85 -33.32 -22.47
N GLU A 419 -56.74 -33.31 -21.48
CA GLU A 419 -56.54 -33.53 -20.04
C GLU A 419 -55.98 -34.91 -19.63
N GLY A 420 -55.42 -34.98 -18.41
CA GLY A 420 -55.29 -36.25 -17.68
C GLY A 420 -54.57 -36.21 -16.32
N ALA A 421 -55.31 -35.84 -15.25
CA ALA A 421 -55.27 -36.29 -13.83
C ALA A 421 -53.92 -36.33 -13.04
N ALA A 422 -53.79 -36.00 -11.76
CA ALA A 422 -54.70 -35.98 -10.62
C ALA A 422 -54.20 -35.03 -9.49
N ARG A 423 -55.12 -34.62 -8.61
CA ARG A 423 -54.93 -33.76 -7.43
C ARG A 423 -54.52 -34.55 -6.18
N ASN A 424 -53.75 -33.89 -5.31
CA ASN A 424 -54.01 -33.63 -3.86
C ASN A 424 -52.73 -33.80 -3.00
N GLU A 425 -52.19 -32.70 -2.46
CA GLU A 425 -52.27 -32.35 -1.03
C GLU A 425 -51.40 -31.10 -0.72
N ALA A 426 -51.90 -30.28 0.20
CA ALA A 426 -51.29 -29.04 0.70
C ALA A 426 -50.83 -29.23 2.17
N PRO A 427 -50.05 -28.30 2.75
CA PRO A 427 -48.99 -28.57 3.74
C PRO A 427 -49.42 -28.41 5.21
N PRO A 428 -48.62 -28.83 6.20
CA PRO A 428 -48.87 -28.49 7.60
C PRO A 428 -48.17 -27.19 8.05
N ALA A 429 -48.91 -26.46 8.89
CA ALA A 429 -48.67 -25.11 9.38
C ALA A 429 -47.82 -25.03 10.66
N LYS A 430 -47.25 -23.84 10.90
CA LYS A 430 -46.57 -23.40 12.13
C LYS A 430 -47.54 -23.24 13.32
N PRO A 431 -47.08 -23.35 14.59
CA PRO A 431 -47.85 -22.94 15.76
C PRO A 431 -47.65 -21.44 16.14
N PRO A 432 -48.54 -20.86 16.97
CA PRO A 432 -48.76 -19.42 17.06
C PRO A 432 -48.07 -18.73 18.25
N HIS A 433 -47.70 -17.46 18.05
CA HIS A 433 -47.27 -16.54 19.11
C HIS A 433 -48.47 -15.87 19.80
N HIS A 434 -48.42 -15.78 21.13
CA HIS A 434 -49.32 -14.95 21.93
C HIS A 434 -48.94 -13.46 21.83
N ARG A 435 -49.92 -12.63 21.48
CA ARG A 435 -49.92 -11.16 21.59
C ARG A 435 -50.45 -10.73 22.96
N LEU A 436 -49.95 -9.63 23.51
CA LEU A 436 -50.70 -8.54 24.16
C LEU A 436 -49.84 -7.23 24.12
N PRO A 437 -50.43 -6.03 24.26
CA PRO A 437 -50.16 -4.87 23.40
C PRO A 437 -49.70 -3.57 24.11
N ALA A 438 -49.74 -2.48 23.34
CA ALA A 438 -48.99 -1.23 23.38
C ALA A 438 -49.45 -0.11 24.34
N ARG A 439 -48.59 0.91 24.50
CA ARG A 439 -48.88 2.37 24.56
C ARG A 439 -47.57 3.17 24.51
N SER A 440 -47.35 3.95 23.44
CA SER A 440 -47.59 5.43 23.30
C SER A 440 -46.35 6.24 23.71
N ALA A 441 -45.85 7.26 23.02
CA ALA A 441 -46.32 8.11 21.92
C ALA A 441 -45.02 8.74 21.30
N ASP A 442 -44.88 8.87 19.97
CA ASP A 442 -45.27 10.04 19.12
C ASP A 442 -44.29 11.22 19.34
N ASP A 443 -43.67 11.87 18.34
CA ASP A 443 -44.08 12.36 17.01
C ASP A 443 -42.80 12.81 16.25
N GLU A 444 -42.69 13.12 14.95
CA GLU A 444 -43.58 13.18 13.79
C GLU A 444 -42.70 13.26 12.51
N VAL A 445 -43.08 12.46 11.50
CA VAL A 445 -43.40 12.81 10.09
C VAL A 445 -42.48 13.70 9.23
N GLY A 446 -42.20 13.19 8.02
CA GLY A 446 -41.86 13.97 6.82
C GLY A 446 -41.59 13.13 5.56
N ARG A 447 -42.64 12.78 4.80
CA ARG A 447 -42.62 11.92 3.59
C ARG A 447 -42.19 12.65 2.31
N ALA A 448 -41.61 11.85 1.39
CA ALA A 448 -41.72 11.91 -0.09
C ALA A 448 -41.11 13.15 -0.79
N LEU A 449 -40.40 13.06 -1.90
CA LEU A 449 -40.71 12.37 -3.17
C LEU A 449 -39.41 12.09 -3.94
N SER A 450 -39.34 10.94 -4.62
CA SER A 450 -38.40 10.75 -5.75
C SER A 450 -38.79 11.64 -6.94
N PRO A 451 -37.81 12.11 -7.71
CA PRO A 451 -37.89 12.05 -9.17
C PRO A 451 -36.78 11.18 -9.77
N ARG A 452 -37.07 10.76 -10.99
CA ARG A 452 -36.44 9.68 -11.75
C ARG A 452 -35.05 10.04 -12.26
N ALA A 453 -34.24 8.99 -12.40
CA ALA A 453 -32.98 8.95 -13.12
C ALA A 453 -33.09 9.52 -14.53
N GLY A 454 -32.31 10.57 -14.79
CA GLY A 454 -31.86 10.98 -16.12
C GLY A 454 -30.41 10.53 -16.29
N ARG A 455 -30.05 10.02 -17.47
CA ARG A 455 -28.67 9.77 -17.88
C ARG A 455 -27.90 11.09 -17.80
N GLY A 456 -26.92 11.18 -16.92
CA GLY A 456 -26.01 12.32 -16.83
C GLY A 456 -24.96 12.26 -17.93
N ALA A 457 -25.08 13.16 -18.90
CA ALA A 457 -23.94 13.78 -19.57
C ALA A 457 -22.97 14.36 -18.50
N PRO A 458 -21.69 14.66 -18.81
CA PRO A 458 -20.73 15.17 -17.83
C PRO A 458 -21.37 16.29 -17.01
N ASP A 459 -21.28 16.17 -15.67
CA ASP A 459 -21.88 17.11 -14.73
C ASP A 459 -21.15 18.45 -14.83
N PRO A 460 -21.75 19.51 -15.41
CA PRO A 460 -21.09 20.79 -15.61
C PRO A 460 -20.89 21.55 -14.29
N GLU A 461 -21.60 21.18 -13.22
CA GLU A 461 -21.56 21.88 -11.93
C GLU A 461 -20.40 21.41 -11.03
N ALA A 462 -19.85 20.20 -11.25
CA ALA A 462 -18.65 19.74 -10.55
C ALA A 462 -17.36 20.42 -11.06
N ASP A 463 -17.37 20.94 -12.30
CA ASP A 463 -16.25 21.65 -12.92
C ASP A 463 -16.11 23.10 -12.42
N GLU A 464 -17.18 23.76 -11.96
CA GLU A 464 -17.11 25.17 -11.54
C GLU A 464 -16.37 25.38 -10.20
N ALA A 465 -16.36 24.39 -9.30
CA ALA A 465 -15.75 24.52 -7.96
C ALA A 465 -14.21 24.63 -7.98
N ASN A 466 -13.58 24.25 -9.11
CA ASN A 466 -12.13 24.28 -9.27
C ASN A 466 -11.68 25.28 -10.35
N VAL A 467 -12.60 26.06 -10.91
CA VAL A 467 -12.35 27.00 -11.99
C VAL A 467 -12.56 28.42 -11.48
N PHE A 468 -11.48 29.19 -11.46
CA PHE A 468 -11.44 30.54 -10.96
C PHE A 468 -11.31 31.53 -12.13
N ARG A 469 -12.20 32.52 -12.18
CA ARG A 469 -12.29 33.51 -13.27
C ARG A 469 -12.15 34.92 -12.74
N GLY A 470 -11.29 35.72 -13.37
CA GLY A 470 -11.20 37.16 -13.09
C GLY A 470 -9.89 37.78 -13.59
N GLY A 471 -9.88 39.09 -13.79
CA GLY A 471 -8.69 39.83 -14.21
C GLY A 471 -8.13 39.44 -15.59
N GLY A 472 -8.96 38.90 -16.49
CA GLY A 472 -8.52 38.38 -17.78
C GLY A 472 -7.88 36.98 -17.73
N LEU A 473 -8.03 36.27 -16.59
CA LEU A 473 -7.45 34.96 -16.32
C LEU A 473 -8.55 33.93 -16.03
N LEU A 474 -8.42 32.76 -16.65
CA LEU A 474 -9.04 31.53 -16.18
C LEU A 474 -7.97 30.65 -15.54
N LEU A 475 -8.16 30.31 -14.27
CA LEU A 475 -7.28 29.43 -13.52
C LEU A 475 -8.06 28.18 -13.11
N THR A 476 -7.56 26.99 -13.44
CA THR A 476 -8.21 25.72 -13.12
C THR A 476 -7.33 24.90 -12.19
N CYS A 477 -7.86 24.48 -11.05
CA CYS A 477 -7.22 23.52 -10.14
C CYS A 477 -7.59 22.10 -10.57
N GLU A 478 -6.69 21.44 -11.28
CA GLU A 478 -6.81 20.03 -11.58
C GLU A 478 -6.38 19.19 -10.38
N THR A 479 -7.28 18.34 -9.91
CA THR A 479 -7.04 17.41 -8.80
C THR A 479 -7.13 15.94 -9.23
N SER A 480 -7.59 15.67 -10.45
CA SER A 480 -7.71 14.32 -11.00
C SER A 480 -6.35 13.68 -11.28
N ALA A 481 -6.35 12.36 -11.45
CA ALA A 481 -5.17 11.57 -11.78
C ALA A 481 -4.73 11.68 -13.26
N ARG A 482 -5.34 12.56 -14.08
CA ARG A 482 -5.00 12.72 -15.50
C ARG A 482 -3.52 13.05 -15.67
N SER A 483 -2.79 12.33 -16.53
CA SER A 483 -1.45 12.74 -16.93
C SER A 483 -1.59 13.88 -17.93
N LEU A 484 -1.46 15.12 -17.44
CA LEU A 484 -1.60 16.30 -18.25
C LEU A 484 -0.22 16.86 -18.62
N PRO A 485 0.04 17.12 -19.91
CA PRO A 485 1.26 17.81 -20.34
C PRO A 485 1.32 19.23 -19.75
N ALA A 486 2.49 19.87 -19.85
CA ALA A 486 2.69 21.23 -19.36
C ALA A 486 1.81 22.29 -20.07
N ALA A 487 1.19 21.93 -21.18
CA ALA A 487 0.14 22.69 -21.84
C ALA A 487 -0.98 21.73 -22.26
N ASP A 488 -2.18 21.97 -21.76
CA ASP A 488 -3.39 21.21 -22.06
C ASP A 488 -4.34 22.06 -22.93
N PRO A 489 -4.95 21.50 -23.99
CA PRO A 489 -5.84 22.25 -24.88
C PRO A 489 -7.05 22.87 -24.18
N ASP A 490 -7.55 22.23 -23.13
CA ASP A 490 -8.76 22.64 -22.43
C ASP A 490 -8.41 23.51 -21.20
N LEU A 491 -7.38 23.11 -20.44
CA LEU A 491 -7.02 23.76 -19.18
C LEU A 491 -6.01 24.91 -19.33
N GLY A 492 -5.22 24.93 -20.41
CA GLY A 492 -4.18 25.93 -20.66
C GLY A 492 -2.79 25.50 -20.20
N VAL A 493 -1.96 26.45 -19.78
CA VAL A 493 -0.56 26.20 -19.40
C VAL A 493 -0.49 25.85 -17.91
N LEU A 494 0.32 24.85 -17.55
CA LEU A 494 0.64 24.56 -16.15
C LEU A 494 1.37 25.74 -15.50
N VAL A 495 0.86 26.22 -14.36
CA VAL A 495 1.42 27.38 -13.66
C VAL A 495 1.96 27.06 -12.27
N ALA A 496 1.40 26.09 -11.58
CA ALA A 496 1.90 25.65 -10.29
C ALA A 496 1.52 24.20 -9.99
N THR A 497 2.27 23.60 -9.09
CA THR A 497 1.99 22.29 -8.50
C THR A 497 2.15 22.40 -6.99
N GLU A 498 1.43 21.58 -6.24
CA GLU A 498 1.54 21.56 -4.78
C GLU A 498 2.95 21.15 -4.35
N ARG A 499 3.60 21.94 -3.48
CA ARG A 499 4.95 21.64 -2.97
C ARG A 499 4.84 20.62 -1.85
N ARG A 500 5.50 19.47 -1.99
CA ARG A 500 5.61 18.50 -0.87
C ARG A 500 6.81 18.83 0.03
N PRO A 501 6.76 18.48 1.33
CA PRO A 501 7.95 18.36 2.16
C PRO A 501 9.00 17.50 1.43
N GLY A 502 10.21 18.04 1.30
CA GLY A 502 11.21 17.57 0.35
C GLY A 502 11.67 16.11 0.52
N HIS A 503 11.45 15.35 -0.55
CA HIS A 503 12.25 14.27 -1.16
C HIS A 503 13.58 13.88 -0.49
N GLY A 504 13.58 12.66 0.03
CA GLY A 504 14.71 11.75 0.18
C GLY A 504 14.14 10.40 0.59
N THR A 505 14.25 9.39 -0.29
CA THR A 505 13.72 8.00 -0.21
C THR A 505 12.22 7.77 -0.47
N ALA A 506 11.95 6.70 -1.23
CA ALA A 506 10.65 6.11 -1.63
C ALA A 506 9.67 6.96 -2.48
N ALA A 507 9.18 6.40 -3.59
CA ALA A 507 8.02 6.95 -4.29
C ALA A 507 6.77 6.71 -3.43
N VAL A 508 6.40 7.73 -2.68
CA VAL A 508 5.22 7.80 -1.83
C VAL A 508 4.00 8.16 -2.66
N TYR A 509 3.06 7.21 -2.80
CA TYR A 509 1.74 7.48 -3.37
C TYR A 509 0.98 8.51 -2.50
N THR A 510 0.53 9.60 -3.12
CA THR A 510 -0.57 10.46 -2.61
C THR A 510 -1.50 10.69 -3.80
N PRO A 511 -2.79 10.29 -3.74
CA PRO A 511 -3.65 10.22 -4.92
C PRO A 511 -4.04 11.55 -5.58
N LEU A 512 -3.94 12.68 -4.88
CA LEU A 512 -4.39 13.96 -5.41
C LEU A 512 -3.20 14.92 -5.45
N ARG A 513 -2.74 15.26 -6.66
CA ARG A 513 -1.83 16.40 -6.86
C ARG A 513 -2.68 17.56 -7.32
N GLN A 514 -2.71 18.63 -6.54
CA GLN A 514 -3.26 19.88 -7.02
C GLN A 514 -2.28 20.47 -8.05
N ARG A 515 -2.80 20.70 -9.27
CA ARG A 515 -2.07 21.31 -10.37
C ARG A 515 -2.90 22.46 -10.89
N TRP A 516 -2.30 23.64 -10.94
CA TRP A 516 -2.98 24.83 -11.41
C TRP A 516 -2.61 25.04 -12.87
N PHE A 517 -3.63 25.16 -13.72
CA PHE A 517 -3.50 25.50 -15.13
C PHE A 517 -4.12 26.86 -15.40
N ALA A 518 -3.51 27.65 -16.26
CA ALA A 518 -3.98 29.00 -16.59
C ALA A 518 -4.14 29.19 -18.10
N ARG A 519 -5.20 29.88 -18.48
CA ARG A 519 -5.38 30.42 -19.84
C ARG A 519 -5.83 31.87 -19.80
N ALA A 520 -5.43 32.64 -20.81
CA ALA A 520 -5.91 34.00 -20.98
C ALA A 520 -7.38 33.98 -21.42
N GLU A 521 -8.23 34.76 -20.77
CA GLU A 521 -9.65 34.85 -21.09
C GLU A 521 -10.09 36.32 -20.99
N ALA A 522 -10.06 37.03 -22.13
CA ALA A 522 -10.32 38.48 -22.18
C ALA A 522 -11.73 38.87 -21.70
N SER A 523 -12.68 37.94 -21.68
CA SER A 523 -14.04 38.13 -21.17
C SER A 523 -14.17 37.99 -19.64
N ALA A 524 -13.12 37.55 -18.93
CA ALA A 524 -13.12 37.41 -17.48
C ALA A 524 -12.94 38.77 -16.79
N LEU A 525 -14.05 39.46 -16.52
CA LEU A 525 -14.09 40.75 -15.82
C LEU A 525 -13.92 40.59 -14.30
N GLY A 526 -13.46 41.64 -13.62
CA GLY A 526 -13.29 41.67 -12.15
C GLY A 526 -11.86 41.37 -11.69
N ASP A 527 -11.70 41.12 -10.39
CA ASP A 527 -10.40 40.82 -9.79
C ASP A 527 -9.96 39.36 -10.02
N PRO A 528 -8.67 39.09 -10.20
CA PRO A 528 -8.13 37.74 -10.27
C PRO A 528 -8.34 37.00 -8.93
N PRO A 529 -8.42 35.67 -8.97
CA PRO A 529 -8.74 34.87 -7.79
C PRO A 529 -7.63 34.90 -6.75
N ASP A 530 -7.99 34.97 -5.47
CA ASP A 530 -7.04 34.86 -4.36
C ASP A 530 -6.92 33.39 -3.91
N LEU A 531 -5.73 32.81 -4.06
CA LEU A 531 -5.47 31.44 -3.65
C LEU A 531 -5.10 31.29 -2.17
N GLY A 532 -4.96 32.38 -1.42
CA GLY A 532 -4.55 32.34 -0.02
C GLY A 532 -3.14 31.76 0.18
N ALA A 533 -2.88 31.23 1.37
CA ALA A 533 -1.53 30.83 1.82
C ALA A 533 -1.13 29.39 1.44
N LEU A 534 -1.43 28.95 0.23
CA LEU A 534 -1.04 27.63 -0.28
C LEU A 534 0.48 27.47 -0.39
N ASP A 535 0.97 26.23 -0.23
CA ASP A 535 2.39 25.88 -0.39
C ASP A 535 2.64 25.26 -1.77
N LEU A 536 3.23 26.04 -2.68
CA LEU A 536 3.29 25.73 -4.11
C LEU A 536 4.71 25.75 -4.68
N SER A 537 4.96 24.89 -5.66
CA SER A 537 6.08 24.94 -6.59
C SER A 537 5.60 25.48 -7.93
N LEU A 538 6.19 26.59 -8.39
CA LEU A 538 5.81 27.22 -9.64
C LEU A 538 6.35 26.45 -10.85
N ALA A 539 5.60 26.45 -11.94
CA ALA A 539 5.95 25.76 -13.17
C ALA A 539 6.81 26.67 -14.08
N PRO A 540 7.92 26.18 -14.66
CA PRO A 540 8.84 26.99 -15.47
C PRO A 540 8.20 27.57 -16.74
N GLU A 541 7.16 26.94 -17.26
CA GLU A 541 6.52 27.25 -18.53
C GLU A 541 5.92 28.67 -18.54
N TRP A 542 5.47 29.17 -17.39
CA TRP A 542 5.06 30.56 -17.29
C TRP A 542 6.15 31.43 -16.69
N VAL A 543 6.88 31.00 -15.66
CA VAL A 543 7.86 31.90 -15.01
C VAL A 543 9.02 32.24 -15.95
N ARG A 544 9.60 31.24 -16.64
CA ARG A 544 10.74 31.39 -17.55
C ARG A 544 10.32 31.58 -19.01
N ASP A 545 9.46 30.69 -19.51
CA ASP A 545 9.19 30.60 -20.95
C ASP A 545 8.12 31.61 -21.42
N ARG A 546 7.51 32.34 -20.48
CA ARG A 546 6.55 33.44 -20.71
C ARG A 546 5.44 33.08 -21.71
N THR A 547 4.97 31.83 -21.64
CA THR A 547 3.94 31.27 -22.52
C THR A 547 2.56 31.93 -22.42
N LEU A 548 2.31 32.70 -21.34
CA LEU A 548 1.09 33.48 -21.13
C LEU A 548 1.24 34.94 -21.58
N PRO A 549 0.20 35.58 -22.16
CA PRO A 549 0.20 37.01 -22.50
C PRO A 549 0.47 37.92 -21.28
N PRO A 550 1.06 39.12 -21.46
CA PRO A 550 1.40 40.03 -20.35
C PRO A 550 0.28 40.32 -19.36
N ALA A 551 -0.94 40.55 -19.85
CA ALA A 551 -2.11 40.78 -19.00
C ALA A 551 -2.45 39.58 -18.11
N ALA A 552 -2.40 38.35 -18.65
CA ALA A 552 -2.65 37.12 -17.90
C ALA A 552 -1.53 36.82 -16.89
N ARG A 553 -0.28 37.16 -17.21
CA ARG A 553 0.85 37.07 -16.26
C ARG A 553 0.66 37.99 -15.06
N GLY A 554 0.25 39.23 -15.29
CA GLY A 554 -0.05 40.19 -14.22
C GLY A 554 -1.20 39.72 -13.33
N ALA A 555 -2.27 39.20 -13.92
CA ALA A 555 -3.40 38.62 -13.19
C ALA A 555 -3.00 37.39 -12.35
N LEU A 556 -2.16 36.51 -12.91
CA LEU A 556 -1.65 35.33 -12.21
C LEU A 556 -0.72 35.70 -11.04
N ALA A 557 0.13 36.72 -11.21
CA ALA A 557 0.96 37.23 -10.13
C ALA A 557 0.11 37.78 -8.97
N ARG A 558 -1.00 38.49 -9.27
CA ARG A 558 -1.98 38.91 -8.26
C ARG A 558 -2.63 37.72 -7.56
N ALA A 559 -2.94 36.64 -8.28
CA ALA A 559 -3.52 35.44 -7.68
C ALA A 559 -2.58 34.73 -6.69
N PHE A 560 -1.28 34.82 -6.92
CA PHE A 560 -0.24 34.23 -6.06
C PHE A 560 0.26 35.16 -4.96
N VAL A 561 -0.30 36.38 -4.81
CA VAL A 561 0.23 37.38 -3.87
C VAL A 561 0.26 36.87 -2.41
N ARG A 562 -0.69 36.02 -2.02
CA ARG A 562 -0.79 35.43 -0.67
C ARG A 562 -0.20 34.03 -0.54
N VAL A 563 0.25 33.41 -1.63
CA VAL A 563 0.87 32.08 -1.61
C VAL A 563 2.08 32.09 -0.68
N GLN A 564 2.36 30.95 -0.06
CA GLN A 564 3.46 30.80 0.87
C GLN A 564 4.80 31.16 0.21
N ALA A 565 5.47 32.20 0.70
CA ALA A 565 6.81 32.56 0.25
C ALA A 565 7.86 31.72 1.00
N ASP A 566 8.90 31.29 0.30
CA ASP A 566 10.07 30.61 0.85
C ASP A 566 10.87 31.53 1.77
N TRP A 567 10.92 32.81 1.41
CA TRP A 567 11.50 33.87 2.21
C TRP A 567 10.74 35.19 2.02
N GLU A 568 10.72 35.99 3.07
CA GLU A 568 10.02 37.27 3.11
C GLU A 568 10.88 38.34 3.79
N THR A 569 10.80 39.58 3.29
CA THR A 569 11.52 40.71 3.87
C THR A 569 10.80 42.03 3.65
N GLU A 570 11.19 43.07 4.38
CA GLU A 570 10.76 44.46 4.12
C GLU A 570 11.75 45.19 3.21
N GLY A 571 11.23 46.04 2.32
CA GLY A 571 12.02 46.89 1.43
C GLY A 571 11.59 48.34 1.49
N HIS A 572 12.51 49.24 1.17
CA HIS A 572 12.28 50.69 1.13
C HIS A 572 12.58 51.21 -0.27
N VAL A 573 11.65 51.96 -0.85
CA VAL A 573 11.87 52.63 -2.13
C VAL A 573 12.75 53.84 -1.91
N VAL A 574 13.94 53.86 -2.52
CA VAL A 574 14.92 54.96 -2.39
C VAL A 574 15.00 55.83 -3.65
N GLY A 575 14.38 55.38 -4.75
CA GLY A 575 14.28 56.15 -5.97
C GLY A 575 13.18 55.58 -6.87
N CYS A 576 12.41 56.46 -7.52
CA CYS A 576 11.42 56.08 -8.52
C CYS A 576 11.46 57.08 -9.68
N ALA A 577 11.59 56.55 -10.90
CA ALA A 577 11.57 57.27 -12.16
C ALA A 577 10.49 56.66 -13.09
N ARG A 578 10.26 57.27 -14.26
CA ARG A 578 9.19 56.85 -15.18
C ARG A 578 9.20 55.37 -15.56
N ASP A 579 10.37 54.73 -15.66
CA ASP A 579 10.51 53.33 -16.04
C ASP A 579 11.39 52.52 -15.08
N ARG A 580 11.76 53.07 -13.91
CA ARG A 580 12.70 52.43 -12.98
C ARG A 580 12.32 52.66 -11.52
N ILE A 581 12.52 51.64 -10.70
CA ILE A 581 12.41 51.71 -9.24
C ILE A 581 13.69 51.19 -8.58
N GLU A 582 14.13 51.87 -7.54
CA GLU A 582 15.25 51.47 -6.70
C GLU A 582 14.75 51.12 -5.30
N ILE A 583 15.06 49.89 -4.86
CA ILE A 583 14.58 49.32 -3.60
C ILE A 583 15.78 48.87 -2.76
N GLU A 584 15.88 49.36 -1.53
CA GLU A 584 16.80 48.82 -0.54
C GLU A 584 16.12 47.78 0.33
N THR A 585 16.73 46.59 0.41
CA THR A 585 16.16 45.45 1.15
C THR A 585 17.25 44.42 1.53
N LEU A 586 16.84 43.31 2.12
CA LEU A 586 17.67 42.15 2.40
C LEU A 586 17.38 41.05 1.37
N LEU A 587 18.41 40.51 0.72
CA LEU A 587 18.26 39.36 -0.17
C LEU A 587 19.06 38.15 0.35
N PRO A 588 18.54 36.92 0.22
CA PRO A 588 19.33 35.70 0.43
C PRO A 588 20.65 35.76 -0.34
N GLY A 589 21.77 35.40 0.31
CA GLY A 589 23.11 35.57 -0.29
C GLY A 589 23.30 34.91 -1.67
N VAL A 590 22.54 33.84 -1.95
CA VAL A 590 22.52 33.16 -3.26
C VAL A 590 21.97 34.05 -4.39
N LEU A 591 21.02 34.95 -4.08
CA LEU A 591 20.42 35.88 -5.06
C LEU A 591 21.24 37.16 -5.24
N VAL A 592 22.26 37.38 -4.40
CA VAL A 592 23.14 38.55 -4.47
C VAL A 592 24.31 38.30 -5.42
N ASN A 593 24.87 37.08 -5.39
CA ASN A 593 26.05 36.69 -6.15
C ASN A 593 25.75 35.62 -7.23
N GLY A 594 24.48 35.28 -7.45
CA GLY A 594 24.04 34.14 -8.26
C GLY A 594 22.75 34.38 -9.04
N THR A 595 21.91 33.35 -9.17
CA THR A 595 20.72 33.26 -10.04
C THR A 595 19.82 34.50 -9.96
N HIS A 596 19.57 35.13 -11.11
CA HIS A 596 18.58 36.20 -11.25
C HIS A 596 17.16 35.65 -11.17
N PRO A 597 16.16 36.43 -10.71
CA PRO A 597 14.77 35.99 -10.76
C PRO A 597 14.39 35.67 -12.20
N ALA A 598 13.67 34.56 -12.37
CA ALA A 598 13.05 34.23 -13.64
C ALA A 598 11.91 35.19 -13.96
N ALA A 599 11.22 35.72 -12.93
CA ALA A 599 10.30 36.84 -13.06
C ALA A 599 10.17 37.65 -11.76
N ALA A 600 9.84 38.94 -11.86
CA ALA A 600 9.52 39.79 -10.71
C ALA A 600 8.24 40.59 -10.99
N PHE A 601 7.35 40.66 -10.00
CA PHE A 601 6.07 41.37 -10.13
C PHE A 601 5.83 42.26 -8.92
N LEU A 602 5.66 43.55 -9.15
CA LEU A 602 5.24 44.48 -8.12
C LEU A 602 3.72 44.66 -8.14
N ILE A 603 3.08 44.28 -7.04
CA ILE A 603 1.63 44.27 -6.87
C ILE A 603 1.26 45.42 -5.94
N GLY A 604 0.56 46.42 -6.47
CA GLY A 604 0.17 47.62 -5.73
C GLY A 604 -1.20 48.13 -6.18
N GLY A 605 -2.06 48.47 -5.21
CA GLY A 605 -3.47 48.78 -5.49
C GLY A 605 -4.16 47.61 -6.21
N GLU A 606 -4.89 47.91 -7.29
CA GLU A 606 -5.59 46.91 -8.12
C GLU A 606 -4.72 46.31 -9.26
N GLY A 607 -3.46 46.72 -9.37
CA GLY A 607 -2.58 46.38 -10.50
C GLY A 607 -1.38 45.50 -10.15
N ALA A 608 -0.81 44.85 -11.17
CA ALA A 608 0.49 44.19 -11.10
C ALA A 608 1.39 44.68 -12.25
N CYS A 609 2.63 45.02 -11.93
CA CYS A 609 3.64 45.46 -12.87
C CYS A 609 4.76 44.42 -12.94
N GLU A 610 4.99 43.83 -14.10
CA GLU A 610 6.15 42.94 -14.32
C GLU A 610 7.42 43.80 -14.42
N LEU A 611 8.42 43.45 -13.62
CA LEU A 611 9.68 44.19 -13.49
C LEU A 611 10.85 43.34 -13.97
N ARG A 612 11.79 43.97 -14.65
CA ARG A 612 13.09 43.38 -15.00
C ARG A 612 14.15 43.85 -14.01
N LEU A 613 14.76 42.92 -13.28
CA LEU A 613 15.91 43.22 -12.45
C LEU A 613 17.11 43.59 -13.34
N GLU A 614 17.61 44.82 -13.23
CA GLU A 614 18.78 45.30 -13.99
C GLU A 614 20.08 45.16 -13.19
N ARG A 615 20.02 45.42 -11.88
CA ARG A 615 21.21 45.44 -11.03
C ARG A 615 20.88 45.11 -9.58
N VAL A 616 21.76 44.33 -8.95
CA VAL A 616 21.80 44.10 -7.49
C VAL A 616 23.12 44.68 -6.99
N THR A 617 23.06 45.66 -6.09
CA THR A 617 24.25 46.33 -5.55
C THR A 617 24.36 46.04 -4.05
N PRO A 618 25.36 45.28 -3.58
CA PRO A 618 25.59 45.08 -2.15
C PRO A 618 25.83 46.40 -1.43
N LEU A 619 25.22 46.56 -0.26
CA LEU A 619 25.39 47.74 0.59
C LEU A 619 26.30 47.42 1.78
N HIS A 620 27.16 48.37 2.16
CA HIS A 620 28.02 48.23 3.33
C HIS A 620 27.36 48.71 4.64
N ARG A 621 26.13 49.23 4.55
CA ARG A 621 25.34 49.74 5.69
C ARG A 621 24.30 48.72 6.14
N ARG A 622 23.96 48.72 7.43
CA ARG A 622 22.84 47.92 7.95
C ARG A 622 21.53 48.54 7.48
N VAL A 623 20.72 47.76 6.77
CA VAL A 623 19.31 48.05 6.49
C VAL A 623 18.49 47.41 7.61
N ALA A 624 17.66 48.20 8.30
CA ALA A 624 16.77 47.70 9.34
C ALA A 624 15.48 47.17 8.68
N SER A 625 15.56 45.98 8.09
CA SER A 625 14.40 45.28 7.51
C SER A 625 14.21 43.95 8.23
N ALA A 626 12.96 43.58 8.49
CA ALA A 626 12.64 42.21 8.90
C ALA A 626 13.00 41.24 7.76
N TYR A 627 13.47 40.03 8.10
CA TYR A 627 13.72 38.95 7.16
C TYR A 627 13.33 37.61 7.80
N ALA A 628 12.60 36.79 7.05
CA ALA A 628 12.22 35.43 7.43
C ALA A 628 12.58 34.46 6.30
N ASP A 629 13.28 33.37 6.62
CA ASP A 629 13.48 32.22 5.74
C ASP A 629 12.74 31.02 6.32
N ARG A 630 11.79 30.48 5.55
CA ARG A 630 10.97 29.34 5.95
C ARG A 630 11.58 28.01 5.58
N THR A 631 12.49 27.99 4.62
CA THR A 631 13.17 26.78 4.19
C THR A 631 14.24 26.34 5.20
N GLY A 632 14.79 27.29 5.96
CA GLY A 632 15.92 27.09 6.86
C GLY A 632 17.21 26.69 6.14
N ARG A 633 17.26 26.87 4.81
CA ARG A 633 18.33 26.39 3.94
C ARG A 633 19.02 27.53 3.18
N LEU A 634 18.49 28.75 3.24
CA LEU A 634 19.05 29.87 2.48
C LEU A 634 20.27 30.46 3.19
N PRO A 635 21.32 30.85 2.44
CA PRO A 635 22.44 31.60 3.00
C PRO A 635 21.97 32.90 3.67
N ALA A 636 22.70 33.36 4.68
CA ALA A 636 22.38 34.57 5.41
C ALA A 636 22.09 35.75 4.46
N PRO A 637 21.05 36.56 4.74
CA PRO A 637 20.68 37.64 3.85
C PRO A 637 21.69 38.78 3.89
N LEU A 638 21.88 39.46 2.77
CA LEU A 638 22.76 40.62 2.64
C LEU A 638 21.95 41.87 2.28
N PRO A 639 22.31 43.05 2.82
CA PRO A 639 21.70 44.30 2.43
C PRO A 639 22.11 44.67 1.01
N VAL A 640 21.12 45.00 0.19
CA VAL A 640 21.29 45.31 -1.23
C VAL A 640 20.40 46.47 -1.65
N SER A 641 20.84 47.17 -2.72
CA SER A 641 19.99 48.04 -3.53
C SER A 641 19.68 47.33 -4.85
N LEU A 642 18.39 47.15 -5.11
CA LEU A 642 17.84 46.55 -6.32
C LEU A 642 17.44 47.66 -7.28
N SER A 643 17.92 47.59 -8.52
CA SER A 643 17.46 48.46 -9.61
C SER A 643 16.59 47.62 -10.54
N LEU A 644 15.30 47.94 -10.62
CA LEU A 644 14.33 47.23 -11.45
C LEU A 644 13.72 48.17 -12.48
N ARG A 645 13.53 47.67 -13.70
CA ARG A 645 12.92 48.40 -14.82
C ARG A 645 11.50 47.89 -15.10
N ALA A 646 10.60 48.81 -15.38
CA ALA A 646 9.21 48.57 -15.74
C ALA A 646 8.91 49.13 -17.14
N GLU A 647 7.83 48.66 -17.78
CA GLU A 647 7.35 49.27 -19.03
C GLU A 647 6.59 50.60 -18.80
N ALA A 648 6.07 50.79 -17.59
CA ALA A 648 5.36 51.99 -17.15
C ALA A 648 5.77 52.34 -15.71
N THR A 649 5.41 53.53 -15.22
CA THR A 649 5.78 53.97 -13.86
C THR A 649 5.29 52.96 -12.82
N PRO A 650 6.21 52.29 -12.09
CA PRO A 650 5.81 51.29 -11.10
C PRO A 650 5.22 51.96 -9.85
N PRO A 651 4.30 51.30 -9.13
CA PRO A 651 3.84 51.80 -7.84
C PRO A 651 5.00 51.85 -6.84
N THR A 652 4.90 52.71 -5.83
CA THR A 652 5.95 52.90 -4.81
C THR A 652 5.67 52.17 -3.50
N ALA A 653 4.57 51.42 -3.41
CA ALA A 653 4.16 50.62 -2.26
C ALA A 653 3.42 49.35 -2.73
N GLY A 654 3.40 48.32 -1.89
CA GLY A 654 2.77 47.03 -2.20
C GLY A 654 3.66 45.82 -1.91
N GLN A 655 3.47 44.73 -2.66
CA GLN A 655 4.25 43.50 -2.51
C GLN A 655 4.99 43.17 -3.81
N LEU A 656 6.31 43.05 -3.73
CA LEU A 656 7.15 42.59 -4.82
C LEU A 656 7.36 41.07 -4.68
N LEU A 657 6.76 40.30 -5.58
CA LEU A 657 7.03 38.87 -5.72
C LEU A 657 8.30 38.68 -6.55
N PHE A 658 9.19 37.85 -6.04
CA PHE A 658 10.47 37.52 -6.65
C PHE A 658 10.49 36.02 -6.93
N LEU A 659 10.34 35.63 -8.20
CA LEU A 659 10.12 34.24 -8.59
C LEU A 659 11.40 33.65 -9.20
N THR A 660 11.89 32.55 -8.63
CA THR A 660 13.01 31.76 -9.17
C THR A 660 12.53 30.43 -9.72
N ASP A 661 13.48 29.61 -10.16
CA ASP A 661 13.24 28.30 -10.75
C ASP A 661 12.68 27.27 -9.76
N ASP A 662 12.91 27.54 -8.48
CA ASP A 662 12.70 26.63 -7.36
C ASP A 662 12.06 27.30 -6.14
N GLY A 663 11.73 28.60 -6.20
CA GLY A 663 11.27 29.33 -5.03
C GLY A 663 10.49 30.62 -5.29
N ILE A 664 9.77 31.04 -4.24
CA ILE A 664 8.96 32.27 -4.18
C ILE A 664 9.52 33.16 -3.08
N GLY A 665 10.04 34.33 -3.44
CA GLY A 665 10.42 35.38 -2.50
C GLY A 665 9.38 36.50 -2.43
N ARG A 666 9.24 37.14 -1.27
CA ARG A 666 8.38 38.33 -1.11
C ARG A 666 9.14 39.48 -0.46
N ILE A 667 9.05 40.66 -1.08
CA ILE A 667 9.52 41.93 -0.51
C ILE A 667 8.30 42.82 -0.27
N ILE A 668 8.07 43.20 0.98
CA ILE A 668 6.96 44.08 1.39
C ILE A 668 7.44 45.53 1.35
N LEU A 669 6.75 46.38 0.58
CA LEU A 669 7.01 47.81 0.47
C LEU A 669 5.89 48.57 1.19
N PRO A 670 6.13 49.10 2.41
CA PRO A 670 5.11 49.82 3.17
C PRO A 670 4.70 51.14 2.49
N GLU A 671 3.45 51.57 2.69
CA GLU A 671 2.90 52.80 2.10
C GLU A 671 3.56 54.08 2.66
N ASP A 672 4.13 54.02 3.87
CA ASP A 672 4.78 55.14 4.55
C ASP A 672 6.30 55.21 4.24
N ALA A 673 6.66 55.61 3.03
CA ALA A 673 8.05 56.03 2.74
C ALA A 673 8.21 57.04 1.58
N ALA A 674 7.13 57.67 1.09
CA ALA A 674 7.26 58.79 0.16
C ALA A 674 7.51 60.10 0.90
N GLN A 675 8.72 60.30 1.46
CA GLN A 675 9.25 61.65 1.56
C GLN A 675 10.07 61.92 0.29
N PRO A 676 9.66 62.86 -0.58
CA PRO A 676 10.52 63.29 -1.67
C PRO A 676 11.74 63.97 -1.06
N VAL A 677 12.91 63.36 -1.23
CA VAL A 677 14.18 64.07 -1.02
C VAL A 677 14.27 65.10 -2.15
N THR A 678 13.85 66.33 -1.87
CA THR A 678 14.25 67.50 -2.64
C THR A 678 15.75 67.71 -2.46
N GLU A 679 16.51 67.58 -3.56
CA GLU A 679 17.90 68.05 -3.68
C GLU A 679 17.98 69.57 -3.40
N PRO A 680 19.13 70.04 -2.88
CA PRO A 680 20.27 70.33 -3.76
C PRO A 680 21.55 69.55 -3.46
#